data_AF-F6FUE4-F1
#
_entry.id   AF-F6FUE4-F1
#
_cell.length_a   1.000
_cell.length_b   1.000
_cell.length_c   1.000
_cell.angle_alpha   90.00
_cell.angle_beta   90.00
_cell.angle_gamma   90.00
#
_symmetry.space_group_name_H-M   'P 1'
#
loop_
_entity.id
_entity.type
_entity.pdbx_description
1 polymer ?
#
loop_
_entity_poly.entity_id
_entity_poly.type
_entity_poly.pdbx_seq_one_letter_code
_entity_poly.pdbx_strand_id
1 'polypeptide(L)'
;MDVETARSQPILELRVHGVSNTPPEGMLDLDPDEVERADGDGLGSFWAPTAEAEARGRAAAPGTLRHIPPGVRREAYSWGAMARIGGVPGGRVLGAVARVAVRAAWALLTPLGLANVAYWARPVHDPRRPGAAGPEPTAAATRVFALLLTLLLTAAVTTAAIDTLGTQCMRQARRLAGAVVVDVCARVPEQLYWLARWDHGPRTGLLSAVPVVVIVALVLVAQSARVRFDGRVSTVRGGAVPGARPGQSGLLLHRPGFWVRKDAGADLLLVHLGAAVALVALLVSWTARPGATQRVVAACAAVVLGVAVVLVALRTDDNGVEVGHPVPAGGHPEDPPTGPPTRHGGVRSVLAAGVAGLGVAAWVAAWVAAADRAGVVPDHVGVDAAPSVLGTALAAIATSGLVWRYGAWARVWWAVPVVATAAVGAVVLGAPDAWTTPLVVTAIVALAVPAAAALVAWVQNLRPHEGWDGAGPGVFLLLSAAGAAVLSALVVLGVQWWLRGSSARQLALDPVEPGLTVPVLRRIDAPVTVDVPPAYTEFGAWSVVILLVFVVMGVMVLGPALYEWARRACRWVPVAPRTCGDLDGPSGWAFREIRDGEFEETDGRRHHRDGHQPVDSDMSVVVRRVQRARRLAALLHRAEAAVGGLAVASWVALAAAIAWRVPGEPDAAGFFVLPQWSLGITVPVLGAVAAGIVGGAVAGGAGNLARPFGILWDLMGFLPRSAHPFGPPSYAERAVPELRARVDGWLSGADLPAYDDATRARRRTVARDRRVVLSAHSLGAVIAAAVLLIRHGNPVDDRDARLPGRVGLLTYGVQLRPYFSRFFPELLGPRVLGVPWCGRPAWRGDPWRWEQPPARAALANPAGTSPEPTSLHEILREGSDGRRKVPAWVNLWRRTDFLGFPAVGYGWNPVDRGAEEVDRGSYLFAVASHSAYPRTLAYQRALQEVVDRLDDREWLDSYPTLCETAAWWRPAPAADAGTPLAEAQPWRPVVAGSPGGY
;
A
#
# COMPACT_ATOMS: atom_id res chain seq x y z
N MET A 1 1.58 32.64 21.61
CA MET A 1 0.58 32.40 22.67
C MET A 1 1.19 32.84 23.99
N ASP A 2 0.44 33.61 24.79
CA ASP A 2 0.90 34.03 26.12
C ASP A 2 0.66 32.92 27.17
N VAL A 3 1.41 32.97 28.26
CA VAL A 3 1.44 31.98 29.35
C VAL A 3 0.07 31.81 30.01
N GLU A 4 -0.73 32.88 30.13
CA GLU A 4 -2.05 32.84 30.75
C GLU A 4 -3.08 32.10 29.89
N THR A 5 -3.05 32.33 28.57
CA THR A 5 -3.82 31.53 27.61
C THR A 5 -3.37 30.07 27.62
N ALA A 6 -2.06 29.82 27.73
CA ALA A 6 -1.52 28.47 27.78
C ALA A 6 -1.93 27.70 29.06
N ARG A 7 -2.13 28.39 30.19
CA ARG A 7 -2.65 27.81 31.44
C ARG A 7 -4.14 27.48 31.37
N SER A 8 -4.92 28.33 30.70
CA SER A 8 -6.36 28.12 30.53
C SER A 8 -6.69 27.05 29.48
N GLN A 9 -5.70 26.60 28.69
CA GLN A 9 -5.84 25.58 27.66
C GLN A 9 -4.76 24.48 27.77
N PRO A 10 -4.75 23.67 28.84
CA PRO A 10 -3.70 22.67 29.07
C PRO A 10 -3.77 21.47 28.10
N ILE A 11 -4.91 21.23 27.45
CA ILE A 11 -5.12 20.05 26.60
C ILE A 11 -5.04 20.44 25.13
N LEU A 12 -4.17 19.78 24.36
CA LEU A 12 -4.14 19.88 22.89
C LEU A 12 -4.91 18.72 22.26
N GLU A 13 -6.05 19.00 21.63
CA GLU A 13 -6.72 18.08 20.70
C GLU A 13 -6.10 18.26 19.32
N LEU A 14 -5.28 17.30 18.89
CA LEU A 14 -4.63 17.32 17.58
C LEU A 14 -5.33 16.33 16.63
N ARG A 15 -6.11 16.88 15.68
CA ARG A 15 -6.84 16.12 14.67
C ARG A 15 -5.95 15.72 13.50
N VAL A 16 -6.02 14.46 13.08
CA VAL A 16 -5.24 13.91 11.97
C VAL A 16 -6.18 13.17 11.01
N HIS A 17 -6.25 13.62 9.76
CA HIS A 17 -7.09 12.97 8.74
C HIS A 17 -6.50 11.67 8.21
N GLY A 18 -7.35 10.85 7.59
CA GLY A 18 -6.96 9.66 6.82
C GLY A 18 -7.00 9.86 5.30
N VAL A 19 -7.34 8.78 4.57
CA VAL A 19 -7.19 8.63 3.11
C VAL A 19 -7.94 9.65 2.27
N SER A 20 -9.04 10.17 2.81
CA SER A 20 -9.87 11.15 2.10
C SER A 20 -9.20 12.52 1.94
N ASN A 21 -8.03 12.75 2.56
CA ASN A 21 -7.30 14.00 2.44
C ASN A 21 -8.20 15.20 2.79
N THR A 22 -8.88 15.07 3.93
CA THR A 22 -9.81 16.09 4.42
C THR A 22 -9.03 17.39 4.62
N PRO A 23 -9.44 18.50 3.99
CA PRO A 23 -8.73 19.75 4.17
C PRO A 23 -8.87 20.26 5.61
N PRO A 24 -7.99 21.17 6.07
CA PRO A 24 -7.98 21.66 7.46
C PRO A 24 -9.33 22.12 7.99
N GLU A 25 -10.04 22.93 7.20
CA GLU A 25 -11.38 23.44 7.50
C GLU A 25 -12.40 22.30 7.67
N GLY A 26 -12.31 21.26 6.83
CA GLY A 26 -13.15 20.07 6.95
C GLY A 26 -12.83 19.19 8.17
N MET A 27 -11.56 19.14 8.60
CA MET A 27 -11.16 18.43 9.83
C MET A 27 -11.63 19.17 11.09
N LEU A 28 -11.62 20.50 11.05
CA LEU A 28 -12.06 21.35 12.15
C LEU A 28 -13.58 21.59 12.15
N ASP A 29 -14.26 21.24 11.06
CA ASP A 29 -15.69 21.49 10.80
C ASP A 29 -16.02 23.00 10.83
N LEU A 30 -15.14 23.78 10.21
CA LEU A 30 -15.19 25.23 10.09
C LEU A 30 -15.19 25.65 8.61
N ASP A 31 -15.52 26.90 8.36
CA ASP A 31 -15.44 27.48 7.02
C ASP A 31 -13.98 27.83 6.65
N PRO A 32 -13.62 27.91 5.35
CA PRO A 32 -12.22 28.11 4.93
C PRO A 32 -11.56 29.39 5.44
N ASP A 33 -12.33 30.44 5.70
CA ASP A 33 -11.91 31.72 6.27
C ASP A 33 -11.82 31.72 7.81
N GLU A 34 -12.33 30.67 8.46
CA GLU A 34 -12.31 30.49 9.91
C GLU A 34 -11.09 29.68 10.39
N VAL A 35 -10.15 29.34 9.52
CA VAL A 35 -8.95 28.56 9.85
C VAL A 35 -7.66 29.29 9.44
N GLU A 36 -6.63 29.16 10.27
CA GLU A 36 -5.31 29.74 10.03
C GLU A 36 -4.19 28.71 10.21
N ARG A 37 -3.11 28.85 9.42
CA ARG A 37 -1.95 27.95 9.52
C ARG A 37 -1.05 28.38 10.69
N ALA A 38 -0.96 27.53 11.70
CA ALA A 38 -0.17 27.76 12.91
C ALA A 38 1.33 27.43 12.73
N ASP A 39 1.67 26.35 12.02
CA ASP A 39 3.05 25.94 11.72
C ASP A 39 3.11 25.07 10.45
N GLY A 40 4.32 24.85 9.92
CA GLY A 40 4.60 23.98 8.78
C GLY A 40 4.60 24.71 7.43
N ASP A 41 4.55 23.94 6.34
CA ASP A 41 4.72 24.44 4.98
C ASP A 41 3.57 24.01 4.04
N GLY A 42 3.79 24.07 2.72
CA GLY A 42 2.79 23.68 1.73
C GLY A 42 2.55 22.18 1.60
N LEU A 43 3.32 21.32 2.28
CA LEU A 43 3.22 19.85 2.23
C LEU A 43 2.66 19.26 3.52
N GLY A 44 3.20 19.69 4.67
CA GLY A 44 2.76 19.30 6.02
C GLY A 44 2.58 20.52 6.89
N SER A 45 1.38 20.74 7.42
CA SER A 45 1.08 21.94 8.21
C SER A 45 0.06 21.72 9.33
N PHE A 46 0.21 22.50 10.39
CA PHE A 46 -0.69 22.58 11.53
C PHE A 46 -1.62 23.78 11.36
N TRP A 47 -2.90 23.56 11.61
CA TRP A 47 -3.95 24.55 11.45
C TRP A 47 -4.75 24.68 12.73
N ALA A 48 -5.17 25.89 13.04
CA ALA A 48 -6.01 26.21 14.19
C ALA A 48 -7.21 27.04 13.72
N PRO A 49 -8.33 27.02 14.46
CA PRO A 49 -9.38 28.02 14.30
C PRO A 49 -8.82 29.43 14.46
N THR A 50 -9.36 30.41 13.74
CA THR A 50 -9.11 31.83 14.03
C THR A 50 -9.64 32.18 15.43
N ALA A 51 -9.12 33.25 16.03
CA ALA A 51 -9.54 33.67 17.38
C ALA A 51 -11.06 33.88 17.50
N GLU A 52 -11.71 34.41 16.47
CA GLU A 52 -13.17 34.58 16.43
C GLU A 52 -13.93 33.25 16.36
N ALA A 53 -13.47 32.33 15.50
CA ALA A 53 -14.07 31.01 15.37
C ALA A 53 -13.90 30.18 16.65
N GLU A 54 -12.73 30.30 17.29
CA GLU A 54 -12.45 29.69 18.58
C GLU A 54 -13.39 30.24 19.67
N ALA A 55 -13.56 31.56 19.75
CA ALA A 55 -14.46 32.19 20.70
C ALA A 55 -15.92 31.73 20.50
N ARG A 56 -16.39 31.64 19.25
CA ARG A 56 -17.72 31.08 18.92
C ARG A 56 -17.86 29.63 19.37
N GLY A 57 -16.85 28.78 19.09
CA GLY A 57 -16.85 27.38 19.50
C GLY A 57 -16.86 27.18 21.01
N ARG A 58 -16.19 28.06 21.77
CA ARG A 58 -16.19 28.07 23.24
C ARG A 58 -17.51 28.56 23.84
N ALA A 59 -18.17 29.52 23.19
CA ALA A 59 -19.47 30.04 23.60
C ALA A 59 -20.65 29.09 23.25
N ALA A 60 -20.44 28.16 22.32
CA ALA A 60 -21.46 27.21 21.90
C ALA A 60 -21.85 26.24 23.04
N ALA A 61 -23.14 25.92 23.15
CA ALA A 61 -23.63 25.00 24.16
C ALA A 61 -23.01 23.59 24.01
N PRO A 62 -22.74 22.87 25.12
CA PRO A 62 -22.32 21.47 25.07
C PRO A 62 -23.27 20.62 24.21
N GLY A 63 -22.73 19.70 23.41
CA GLY A 63 -23.52 18.85 22.51
C GLY A 63 -23.79 19.44 21.11
N THR A 64 -23.46 20.71 20.88
CA THR A 64 -23.49 21.30 19.52
C THR A 64 -22.23 20.92 18.74
N LEU A 65 -22.34 20.74 17.41
CA LEU A 65 -21.26 20.23 16.56
C LEU A 65 -19.92 20.97 16.70
N ARG A 66 -19.97 22.31 16.76
CA ARG A 66 -18.79 23.19 16.81
C ARG A 66 -18.28 23.46 18.23
N HIS A 67 -18.86 22.84 19.26
CA HIS A 67 -18.43 23.04 20.64
C HIS A 67 -16.95 22.66 20.85
N ILE A 68 -16.20 23.56 21.50
CA ILE A 68 -14.83 23.33 21.96
C ILE A 68 -14.87 23.21 23.49
N PRO A 69 -14.53 22.03 24.07
CA PRO A 69 -14.56 21.86 25.51
C PRO A 69 -13.65 22.88 26.23
N PRO A 70 -14.00 23.28 27.48
CA PRO A 70 -13.14 24.10 28.31
C PRO A 70 -11.76 23.46 28.48
N GLY A 71 -10.69 24.27 28.48
CA GLY A 71 -9.33 23.74 28.63
C GLY A 71 -8.72 23.09 27.38
N VAL A 72 -9.48 22.92 26.30
CA VAL A 72 -9.01 22.30 25.06
C VAL A 72 -8.62 23.34 24.02
N ARG A 73 -7.40 23.22 23.49
CA ARG A 73 -6.93 23.86 22.26
C ARG A 73 -7.07 22.85 21.12
N ARG A 74 -7.76 23.23 20.05
CA ARG A 74 -8.01 22.35 18.90
C ARG A 74 -7.10 22.72 17.74
N GLU A 75 -6.35 21.76 17.24
CA GLU A 75 -5.53 21.90 16.04
C GLU A 75 -5.78 20.74 15.08
N ALA A 76 -5.51 20.95 13.80
CA ALA A 76 -5.54 19.92 12.79
C ALA A 76 -4.21 19.84 12.05
N TYR A 77 -3.70 18.63 11.85
CA TYR A 77 -2.52 18.37 11.03
C TYR A 77 -2.94 17.89 9.64
N SER A 78 -2.56 18.66 8.63
CA SER A 78 -2.81 18.35 7.23
C SER A 78 -1.53 17.88 6.55
N TRP A 79 -1.53 16.61 6.13
CA TRP A 79 -0.51 16.00 5.29
C TRP A 79 -1.03 15.77 3.86
N GLY A 80 -2.19 16.34 3.56
CA GLY A 80 -2.90 16.13 2.32
C GLY A 80 -2.18 16.51 1.03
N ALA A 81 -1.33 17.54 1.11
CA ALA A 81 -0.51 17.96 -0.02
C ALA A 81 0.67 16.99 -0.27
N MET A 82 1.02 16.13 0.69
CA MET A 82 2.00 15.08 0.49
C MET A 82 1.45 13.87 -0.28
N ALA A 83 0.21 13.48 0.02
CA ALA A 83 -0.50 12.43 -0.73
C ALA A 83 -0.82 12.85 -2.17
N ARG A 84 -0.94 14.16 -2.42
CA ARG A 84 -1.09 14.75 -3.76
C ARG A 84 0.28 15.13 -4.29
N ILE A 85 0.84 14.40 -5.25
CA ILE A 85 1.86 14.98 -6.14
C ILE A 85 1.16 16.02 -7.04
N GLY A 86 0.60 17.08 -6.47
CA GLY A 86 -0.45 17.90 -7.04
C GLY A 86 -0.10 19.37 -6.94
N GLY A 87 1.05 19.74 -7.49
CA GLY A 87 1.50 21.12 -7.63
C GLY A 87 2.65 21.18 -8.61
N VAL A 88 2.38 20.99 -9.90
CA VAL A 88 3.31 21.44 -10.95
C VAL A 88 3.08 22.94 -11.08
N PRO A 89 4.11 23.80 -10.94
CA PRO A 89 3.95 25.24 -11.16
C PRO A 89 3.58 25.47 -12.63
N GLY A 90 2.38 26.00 -12.88
CA GLY A 90 1.89 26.26 -14.23
C GLY A 90 0.37 26.42 -14.24
N GLY A 91 -0.13 27.45 -14.93
CA GLY A 91 -1.52 27.91 -14.88
C GLY A 91 -2.61 26.85 -15.11
N ARG A 92 -3.88 27.23 -14.90
CA ARG A 92 -5.06 26.34 -14.79
C ARG A 92 -5.18 25.23 -15.85
N VAL A 93 -4.76 25.46 -17.10
CA VAL A 93 -4.82 24.50 -18.22
C VAL A 93 -3.64 23.52 -18.23
N LEU A 94 -2.41 24.01 -18.09
CA LEU A 94 -1.20 23.18 -17.90
C LEU A 94 -1.32 22.31 -16.65
N GLY A 95 -1.91 22.85 -15.59
CA GLY A 95 -2.24 22.10 -14.39
C GLY A 95 -3.27 20.99 -14.60
N ALA A 96 -4.18 21.10 -15.57
CA ALA A 96 -5.18 20.06 -15.84
C ALA A 96 -4.55 18.84 -16.55
N VAL A 97 -3.77 19.08 -17.61
CA VAL A 97 -3.03 18.03 -18.32
C VAL A 97 -1.98 17.38 -17.40
N ALA A 98 -1.27 18.18 -16.60
CA ALA A 98 -0.34 17.68 -15.60
C ALA A 98 -1.04 16.83 -14.52
N ARG A 99 -2.26 17.19 -14.09
CA ARG A 99 -3.05 16.38 -13.14
C ARG A 99 -3.46 15.03 -13.74
N VAL A 100 -3.85 14.98 -15.02
CA VAL A 100 -4.17 13.72 -15.70
C VAL A 100 -2.91 12.86 -15.86
N ALA A 101 -1.79 13.46 -16.27
CA ALA A 101 -0.50 12.77 -16.40
C ALA A 101 0.02 12.23 -15.06
N VAL A 102 -0.10 13.00 -13.98
CA VAL A 102 0.26 12.54 -12.63
C VAL A 102 -0.64 11.38 -12.17
N ARG A 103 -1.95 11.44 -12.43
CA ARG A 103 -2.88 10.35 -12.07
C ARG A 103 -2.62 9.10 -12.89
N ALA A 104 -2.30 9.23 -14.18
CA ALA A 104 -1.86 8.13 -15.02
C ALA A 104 -0.51 7.54 -14.54
N ALA A 105 0.40 8.39 -14.05
CA ALA A 105 1.64 7.94 -13.44
C ALA A 105 1.40 7.10 -12.17
N TRP A 106 0.29 7.28 -11.44
CA TRP A 106 -0.02 6.43 -10.28
C TRP A 106 -0.28 4.97 -10.68
N ALA A 107 -1.00 4.74 -11.78
CA ALA A 107 -1.20 3.39 -12.30
C ALA A 107 0.14 2.77 -12.75
N LEU A 108 1.00 3.56 -13.41
CA LEU A 108 2.34 3.13 -13.84
C LEU A 108 3.26 2.76 -12.66
N LEU A 109 3.16 3.48 -11.53
CA LEU A 109 4.00 3.25 -10.35
C LEU A 109 3.45 2.15 -9.42
N THR A 110 2.23 1.65 -9.66
CA THR A 110 1.58 0.67 -8.78
C THR A 110 2.40 -0.62 -8.59
N PRO A 111 2.96 -1.26 -9.63
CA PRO A 111 3.84 -2.42 -9.42
C PRO A 111 5.04 -2.11 -8.53
N LEU A 112 5.63 -0.93 -8.69
CA LEU A 112 6.82 -0.50 -7.96
C LEU A 112 6.49 -0.25 -6.47
N GLY A 113 5.31 0.34 -6.19
CA GLY A 113 4.82 0.54 -4.83
C GLY A 113 4.43 -0.77 -4.14
N LEU A 114 3.78 -1.69 -4.85
CA LEU A 114 3.43 -3.02 -4.32
C LEU A 114 4.67 -3.84 -3.91
N ALA A 115 5.80 -3.70 -4.61
CA ALA A 115 7.05 -4.33 -4.19
C ALA A 115 7.54 -3.80 -2.82
N ASN A 116 7.34 -2.50 -2.53
CA ASN A 116 7.64 -1.94 -1.20
C ASN A 116 6.64 -2.40 -0.13
N VAL A 117 5.36 -2.58 -0.50
CA VAL A 117 4.37 -3.17 0.42
C VAL A 117 4.72 -4.62 0.76
N ALA A 118 5.05 -5.43 -0.25
CA ALA A 118 5.49 -6.81 -0.09
C ALA A 118 6.72 -6.94 0.81
N TYR A 119 7.67 -5.99 0.67
CA TYR A 119 8.85 -5.93 1.52
C TYR A 119 8.46 -5.92 2.99
N TRP A 120 7.52 -5.08 3.41
CA TRP A 120 7.12 -4.99 4.81
C TRP A 120 6.11 -6.05 5.28
N ALA A 121 5.47 -6.76 4.35
CA ALA A 121 4.60 -7.90 4.68
C ALA A 121 5.39 -9.19 5.00
N ARG A 122 6.66 -9.25 4.58
CA ARG A 122 7.55 -10.40 4.80
C ARG A 122 7.80 -10.61 6.30
N PRO A 123 8.21 -11.81 6.75
CA PRO A 123 8.63 -11.99 8.13
C PRO A 123 9.89 -11.15 8.36
N VAL A 124 9.86 -10.23 9.34
CA VAL A 124 11.00 -9.37 9.67
C VAL A 124 11.60 -9.82 10.99
N HIS A 125 12.83 -10.33 10.94
CA HIS A 125 13.48 -10.92 12.11
C HIS A 125 14.17 -9.88 13.00
N ASP A 126 14.15 -10.08 14.32
CA ASP A 126 14.92 -9.26 15.25
C ASP A 126 16.43 -9.48 14.98
N PRO A 127 17.19 -8.41 14.62
CA PRO A 127 18.61 -8.50 14.32
C PRO A 127 19.48 -8.97 15.49
N ARG A 128 18.94 -9.07 16.71
CA ARG A 128 19.64 -9.60 17.90
C ARG A 128 19.73 -11.13 17.95
N ARG A 129 19.04 -11.85 17.06
CA ARG A 129 19.17 -13.31 17.02
C ARG A 129 20.61 -13.69 16.65
N PRO A 130 21.30 -14.54 17.43
CA PRO A 130 22.65 -15.01 17.09
C PRO A 130 22.68 -15.58 15.67
N GLY A 131 23.59 -15.10 14.82
CA GLY A 131 23.68 -15.49 13.40
C GLY A 131 22.85 -14.65 12.41
N ALA A 132 22.16 -13.59 12.86
CA ALA A 132 21.35 -12.69 12.02
C ALA A 132 22.15 -11.55 11.33
N ALA A 133 23.48 -11.60 11.31
CA ALA A 133 24.33 -10.56 10.73
C ALA A 133 24.38 -10.54 9.20
N GLY A 134 23.79 -11.55 8.54
CA GLY A 134 23.71 -11.64 7.07
C GLY A 134 22.43 -11.03 6.49
N PRO A 135 22.40 -10.70 5.19
CA PRO A 135 21.20 -10.18 4.52
C PRO A 135 20.04 -11.16 4.67
N GLU A 136 18.87 -10.63 5.01
CA GLU A 136 17.67 -11.43 5.15
C GLU A 136 17.23 -11.96 3.78
N PRO A 137 17.09 -13.30 3.58
CA PRO A 137 16.80 -13.88 2.27
C PRO A 137 15.54 -13.32 1.61
N THR A 138 14.49 -13.02 2.39
CA THR A 138 13.22 -12.49 1.89
C THR A 138 13.33 -11.01 1.51
N ALA A 139 14.15 -10.23 2.24
CA ALA A 139 14.48 -8.84 1.91
C ALA A 139 15.26 -8.76 0.60
N ALA A 140 16.30 -9.60 0.49
CA ALA A 140 17.12 -9.73 -0.71
C ALA A 140 16.27 -10.12 -1.94
N ALA A 141 15.37 -11.09 -1.79
CA ALA A 141 14.49 -11.53 -2.88
C ALA A 141 13.57 -10.39 -3.36
N THR A 142 13.01 -9.63 -2.42
CA THR A 142 12.14 -8.50 -2.74
C THR A 142 12.89 -7.35 -3.43
N ARG A 143 14.16 -7.10 -3.07
CA ARG A 143 15.01 -6.11 -3.75
C ARG A 143 15.44 -6.56 -5.14
N VAL A 144 15.78 -7.84 -5.32
CA VAL A 144 16.05 -8.41 -6.65
C VAL A 144 14.80 -8.34 -7.51
N PHE A 145 13.62 -8.68 -6.96
CA PHE A 145 12.33 -8.49 -7.64
C PHE A 145 12.13 -7.03 -8.06
N ALA A 146 12.42 -6.07 -7.18
CA ALA A 146 12.33 -4.65 -7.50
C ALA A 146 13.28 -4.24 -8.64
N LEU A 147 14.52 -4.74 -8.67
CA LEU A 147 15.44 -4.52 -9.77
C LEU A 147 14.88 -5.11 -11.08
N LEU A 148 14.37 -6.34 -11.04
CA LEU A 148 13.76 -7.02 -12.20
C LEU A 148 12.56 -6.25 -12.77
N LEU A 149 11.75 -5.56 -11.95
CA LEU A 149 10.70 -4.67 -12.43
C LEU A 149 11.27 -3.51 -13.26
N THR A 150 12.35 -2.90 -12.79
CA THR A 150 13.06 -1.83 -13.52
C THR A 150 13.61 -2.36 -14.86
N LEU A 151 14.19 -3.56 -14.84
CA LEU A 151 14.73 -4.22 -16.03
C LEU A 151 13.63 -4.60 -17.03
N LEU A 152 12.47 -5.08 -16.58
CA LEU A 152 11.35 -5.43 -17.46
C LEU A 152 10.75 -4.19 -18.15
N LEU A 153 10.61 -3.08 -17.43
CA LEU A 153 10.23 -1.79 -18.02
C LEU A 153 11.26 -1.35 -19.07
N THR A 154 12.55 -1.45 -18.74
CA THR A 154 13.64 -1.06 -19.63
C THR A 154 13.64 -1.92 -20.90
N ALA A 155 13.45 -3.25 -20.77
CA ALA A 155 13.34 -4.15 -21.90
C ALA A 155 12.13 -3.82 -22.80
N ALA A 156 10.97 -3.51 -22.21
CA ALA A 156 9.76 -3.14 -22.97
C ALA A 156 9.96 -1.84 -23.77
N VAL A 157 10.52 -0.80 -23.15
CA VAL A 157 10.81 0.47 -23.85
C VAL A 157 11.90 0.28 -24.90
N THR A 158 12.92 -0.54 -24.62
CA THR A 158 13.97 -0.88 -25.59
C THR A 158 13.40 -1.62 -26.80
N THR A 159 12.52 -2.60 -26.57
CA THR A 159 11.82 -3.34 -27.64
C THR A 159 11.02 -2.38 -28.52
N ALA A 160 10.20 -1.52 -27.91
CA ALA A 160 9.37 -0.57 -28.65
C ALA A 160 10.22 0.46 -29.45
N ALA A 161 11.31 0.96 -28.86
CA ALA A 161 12.15 1.98 -29.47
C ALA A 161 13.09 1.42 -30.55
N ILE A 162 13.82 0.34 -30.25
CA ILE A 162 14.86 -0.20 -31.12
C ILE A 162 14.26 -1.16 -32.14
N ASP A 163 13.63 -2.24 -31.67
CA ASP A 163 13.14 -3.30 -32.55
C ASP A 163 11.90 -2.85 -33.35
N THR A 164 10.82 -2.49 -32.66
CA THR A 164 9.55 -2.14 -33.31
C THR A 164 9.67 -0.87 -34.17
N LEU A 165 10.12 0.24 -33.58
CA LEU A 165 10.22 1.52 -34.31
C LEU A 165 11.49 1.60 -35.18
N GLY A 166 12.65 1.33 -34.60
CA GLY A 166 13.96 1.55 -35.20
C GLY A 166 14.39 0.52 -36.23
N THR A 167 13.92 -0.73 -36.15
CA THR A 167 14.33 -1.82 -37.04
C THR A 167 13.23 -2.15 -38.04
N GLN A 168 12.02 -2.43 -37.55
CA GLN A 168 10.94 -2.94 -38.38
C GLN A 168 10.17 -1.82 -39.09
N CYS A 169 9.89 -0.71 -38.39
CA CYS A 169 9.10 0.40 -38.93
C CYS A 169 9.89 1.49 -39.63
N MET A 170 11.20 1.59 -39.44
CA MET A 170 12.09 2.43 -40.24
C MET A 170 13.07 1.49 -40.93
N ARG A 171 12.73 0.92 -42.08
CA ARG A 171 13.60 -0.09 -42.71
C ARG A 171 14.90 0.54 -43.23
N GLN A 172 15.88 -0.30 -43.54
CA GLN A 172 17.14 0.19 -44.08
C GLN A 172 16.94 0.80 -45.47
N ALA A 173 17.63 1.92 -45.73
CA ALA A 173 17.61 2.60 -47.02
C ALA A 173 18.13 1.68 -48.14
N ARG A 174 17.43 1.65 -49.27
CA ARG A 174 17.80 0.86 -50.45
C ARG A 174 17.89 1.77 -51.67
N ARG A 175 18.77 1.43 -52.62
CA ARG A 175 18.80 2.12 -53.92
C ARG A 175 17.87 1.41 -54.89
N LEU A 176 16.90 2.14 -55.43
CA LEU A 176 15.99 1.68 -56.48
C LEU A 176 16.05 2.69 -57.64
N ALA A 177 16.43 2.22 -58.83
CA ALA A 177 16.53 3.05 -60.04
C ALA A 177 17.33 4.37 -59.85
N GLY A 178 18.41 4.33 -59.07
CA GLY A 178 19.25 5.51 -58.78
C GLY A 178 18.76 6.41 -57.64
N ALA A 179 17.54 6.22 -57.14
CA ALA A 179 17.00 6.93 -55.97
C ALA A 179 17.20 6.14 -54.67
N VAL A 180 17.44 6.83 -53.56
CA VAL A 180 17.47 6.24 -52.21
C VAL A 180 16.04 6.23 -51.66
N VAL A 181 15.52 5.04 -51.37
CA VAL A 181 14.17 4.82 -50.86
C VAL A 181 14.24 4.20 -49.47
N VAL A 182 13.37 4.66 -48.57
CA VAL A 182 13.24 4.16 -47.19
C VAL A 182 11.79 3.79 -46.94
N ASP A 183 11.55 2.54 -46.52
CA ASP A 183 10.21 2.08 -46.16
C ASP A 183 9.91 2.47 -44.71
N VAL A 184 8.79 3.16 -44.48
CA VAL A 184 8.32 3.55 -43.15
C VAL A 184 6.90 3.09 -42.89
N CYS A 185 6.60 2.71 -41.64
CA CYS A 185 5.23 2.38 -41.21
C CYS A 185 4.28 3.58 -41.37
N ALA A 186 3.01 3.31 -41.68
CA ALA A 186 2.03 4.32 -42.09
C ALA A 186 1.78 5.44 -41.07
N ARG A 187 1.94 5.16 -39.76
CA ARG A 187 1.71 6.13 -38.68
C ARG A 187 3.00 6.75 -38.11
N VAL A 188 4.16 6.52 -38.74
CA VAL A 188 5.39 7.22 -38.37
C VAL A 188 5.25 8.70 -38.79
N PRO A 189 5.35 9.66 -37.85
CA PRO A 189 5.25 11.07 -38.18
C PRO A 189 6.34 11.52 -39.16
N GLU A 190 6.00 12.41 -40.09
CA GLU A 190 6.94 12.94 -41.09
C GLU A 190 8.16 13.63 -40.45
N GLN A 191 7.97 14.19 -39.24
CA GLN A 191 9.03 14.80 -38.44
C GLN A 191 10.13 13.82 -38.03
N LEU A 192 9.91 12.50 -38.15
CA LEU A 192 10.91 11.46 -37.85
C LEU A 192 11.54 10.88 -39.13
N TYR A 193 11.17 11.35 -40.32
CA TYR A 193 11.72 10.80 -41.57
C TYR A 193 13.21 11.09 -41.76
N TRP A 194 13.73 12.15 -41.14
CA TRP A 194 15.18 12.39 -41.12
C TRP A 194 15.93 11.27 -40.40
N LEU A 195 15.34 10.69 -39.35
CA LEU A 195 15.92 9.58 -38.59
C LEU A 195 15.83 8.27 -39.40
N ALA A 196 14.74 8.07 -40.13
CA ALA A 196 14.59 6.91 -41.01
C ALA A 196 15.66 6.86 -42.12
N ARG A 197 16.18 8.01 -42.56
CA ARG A 197 17.27 8.12 -43.54
C ARG A 197 18.65 7.72 -43.00
N TRP A 198 18.82 7.63 -41.68
CA TRP A 198 20.08 7.19 -41.10
C TRP A 198 20.28 5.69 -41.30
N ASP A 199 21.55 5.28 -41.40
CA ASP A 199 21.91 3.87 -41.34
C ASP A 199 21.45 3.26 -40.01
N HIS A 200 21.18 1.94 -40.06
CA HIS A 200 20.62 1.20 -38.93
C HIS A 200 21.46 1.36 -37.65
N GLY A 201 22.79 1.23 -37.75
CA GLY A 201 23.71 1.32 -36.61
C GLY A 201 23.61 2.62 -35.81
N PRO A 202 23.91 3.80 -36.42
CA PRO A 202 23.78 5.10 -35.77
C PRO A 202 22.37 5.39 -35.25
N ARG A 203 21.34 4.95 -35.99
CA ARG A 203 19.93 5.09 -35.59
C ARG A 203 19.60 4.28 -34.34
N THR A 204 20.02 3.02 -34.27
CA THR A 204 19.87 2.16 -33.10
C THR A 204 20.60 2.74 -31.88
N GLY A 205 21.80 3.28 -32.10
CA GLY A 205 22.54 4.02 -31.07
C GLY A 205 21.73 5.18 -30.48
N LEU A 206 21.16 6.04 -31.32
CA LEU A 206 20.30 7.14 -30.86
C LEU A 206 19.02 6.66 -30.17
N LEU A 207 18.32 5.68 -30.75
CA LEU A 207 17.07 5.14 -30.20
C LEU A 207 17.29 4.42 -28.87
N SER A 208 18.48 3.87 -28.63
CA SER A 208 18.85 3.30 -27.33
C SER A 208 18.91 4.33 -26.20
N ALA A 209 18.97 5.64 -26.51
CA ALA A 209 18.86 6.69 -25.50
C ALA A 209 17.43 6.82 -24.93
N VAL A 210 16.39 6.39 -25.66
CA VAL A 210 14.99 6.49 -25.20
C VAL A 210 14.75 5.77 -23.86
N PRO A 211 15.06 4.48 -23.69
CA PRO A 211 14.92 3.81 -22.40
C PRO A 211 15.79 4.45 -21.31
N VAL A 212 16.99 4.92 -21.63
CA VAL A 212 17.87 5.62 -20.67
C VAL A 212 17.21 6.90 -20.16
N VAL A 213 16.65 7.72 -21.06
CA VAL A 213 15.93 8.95 -20.71
C VAL A 213 14.72 8.66 -19.82
N VAL A 214 13.97 7.59 -20.10
CA VAL A 214 12.84 7.16 -19.24
C VAL A 214 13.31 6.85 -17.83
N ILE A 215 14.39 6.09 -17.66
CA ILE A 215 14.92 5.75 -16.33
C ILE A 215 15.52 6.97 -15.63
N VAL A 216 16.23 7.84 -16.35
CA VAL A 216 16.73 9.11 -15.80
C VAL A 216 15.56 9.98 -15.33
N ALA A 217 14.47 10.06 -16.09
CA ALA A 217 13.27 10.78 -15.67
C ALA A 217 12.67 10.19 -14.38
N LEU A 218 12.62 8.86 -14.24
CA LEU A 218 12.18 8.21 -12.99
C LEU A 218 13.13 8.51 -11.82
N VAL A 219 14.45 8.53 -12.05
CA VAL A 219 15.46 8.92 -11.05
C VAL A 219 15.22 10.37 -10.60
N LEU A 220 15.05 11.30 -11.54
CA LEU A 220 14.80 12.72 -11.22
C LEU A 220 13.49 12.91 -10.46
N VAL A 221 12.42 12.23 -10.86
CA VAL A 221 11.14 12.25 -10.14
C VAL A 221 11.33 11.71 -8.72
N ALA A 222 11.99 10.56 -8.56
CA ALA A 222 12.23 9.94 -7.26
C ALA A 222 13.13 10.79 -6.35
N GLN A 223 14.17 11.45 -6.89
CA GLN A 223 15.03 12.39 -6.16
C GLN A 223 14.26 13.65 -5.75
N SER A 224 13.47 14.22 -6.65
CA SER A 224 12.67 15.42 -6.35
C SER A 224 11.63 15.16 -5.26
N ALA A 225 11.13 13.93 -5.18
CA ALA A 225 10.26 13.49 -4.10
C ALA A 225 11.05 13.44 -2.79
N ARG A 226 12.22 12.80 -2.75
CA ARG A 226 13.06 12.74 -1.53
C ARG A 226 13.36 14.11 -0.94
N VAL A 227 13.75 15.07 -1.75
CA VAL A 227 14.05 16.42 -1.24
C VAL A 227 12.82 17.04 -0.57
N ARG A 228 11.62 16.79 -1.10
CA ARG A 228 10.33 17.30 -0.59
C ARG A 228 9.80 16.55 0.65
N PHE A 229 10.04 15.25 0.75
CA PHE A 229 9.50 14.38 1.80
C PHE A 229 10.53 14.06 2.92
N ASP A 230 11.84 14.00 2.63
CA ASP A 230 12.87 13.50 3.56
C ASP A 230 13.79 14.60 4.15
N GLY A 231 13.84 15.79 3.53
CA GLY A 231 15.08 16.59 3.45
C GLY A 231 15.78 17.10 4.73
N ARG A 232 15.15 17.89 5.61
CA ARG A 232 15.89 18.64 6.66
C ARG A 232 15.13 18.92 7.96
N VAL A 233 13.81 18.97 7.91
CA VAL A 233 12.97 19.24 9.09
C VAL A 233 12.83 17.97 9.96
N SER A 234 12.71 16.81 9.32
CA SER A 234 12.54 15.50 9.97
C SER A 234 13.76 15.05 10.79
N THR A 235 14.99 15.33 10.34
CA THR A 235 16.21 14.94 11.08
C THR A 235 16.41 15.73 12.38
N VAL A 236 16.05 17.03 12.36
CA VAL A 236 16.13 17.90 13.54
C VAL A 236 14.98 17.61 14.52
N ARG A 237 13.80 17.27 14.00
CA ARG A 237 12.56 17.01 14.76
C ARG A 237 12.37 15.53 15.19
N GLY A 238 13.02 14.60 14.49
CA GLY A 238 12.90 13.14 14.67
C GLY A 238 13.75 12.54 15.78
N GLY A 239 14.42 13.38 16.59
CA GLY A 239 15.13 12.93 17.79
C GLY A 239 16.38 12.10 17.51
N ALA A 240 17.06 12.32 16.39
CA ALA A 240 18.40 11.76 16.18
C ALA A 240 19.39 12.49 17.10
N VAL A 241 19.48 12.05 18.36
CA VAL A 241 20.49 12.55 19.30
C VAL A 241 21.86 12.03 18.82
N PRO A 242 22.86 12.90 18.56
CA PRO A 242 24.23 12.46 18.34
C PRO A 242 24.70 11.63 19.54
N GLY A 243 24.98 10.34 19.33
CA GLY A 243 25.37 9.42 20.40
C GLY A 243 24.25 8.57 21.01
N ALA A 244 23.03 8.60 20.45
CA ALA A 244 21.97 7.65 20.83
C ALA A 244 22.48 6.20 20.68
N ARG A 245 22.43 5.42 21.77
CA ARG A 245 22.98 4.06 21.82
C ARG A 245 22.33 3.20 20.73
N PRO A 246 23.10 2.60 19.79
CA PRO A 246 22.58 1.61 18.84
C PRO A 246 22.29 0.32 19.60
N GLY A 247 21.19 0.28 20.35
CA GLY A 247 20.90 -0.81 21.27
C GLY A 247 19.57 -0.75 21.99
N GLN A 248 18.67 0.21 21.71
CA GLN A 248 17.35 0.20 22.34
C GLN A 248 16.45 -0.89 21.74
N SER A 249 16.12 -1.84 22.61
CA SER A 249 15.31 -3.04 22.37
C SER A 249 13.91 -2.63 22.00
N GLY A 250 13.41 -3.06 20.85
CA GLY A 250 11.99 -2.96 20.62
C GLY A 250 11.52 -3.27 19.22
N LEU A 251 10.19 -3.20 19.12
CA LEU A 251 9.42 -3.31 17.89
C LEU A 251 9.96 -2.33 16.83
N LEU A 252 9.80 -2.64 15.55
CA LEU A 252 10.40 -1.87 14.45
C LEU A 252 10.08 -0.37 14.51
N LEU A 253 8.83 -0.02 14.83
CA LEU A 253 8.36 1.36 14.92
C LEU A 253 8.88 2.14 16.14
N HIS A 254 9.57 1.48 17.08
CA HIS A 254 10.24 2.14 18.22
C HIS A 254 11.59 2.73 17.81
N ARG A 255 12.13 2.34 16.65
CA ARG A 255 13.55 2.58 16.31
C ARG A 255 13.76 3.97 15.69
N PRO A 256 14.76 4.75 16.16
CA PRO A 256 15.01 6.13 15.70
C PRO A 256 15.27 6.25 14.18
N GLY A 257 15.88 5.24 13.55
CA GLY A 257 16.22 5.26 12.13
C GLY A 257 15.08 4.88 11.18
N PHE A 258 13.97 4.33 11.69
CA PHE A 258 12.93 3.77 10.84
C PHE A 258 12.27 4.83 9.94
N TRP A 259 11.99 6.02 10.48
CA TRP A 259 11.32 7.12 9.78
C TRP A 259 12.27 8.22 9.29
N VAL A 260 13.55 8.19 9.68
CA VAL A 260 14.54 9.24 9.39
C VAL A 260 15.70 8.62 8.61
N ARG A 261 15.59 8.53 7.28
CA ARG A 261 16.61 7.91 6.42
C ARG A 261 17.42 8.95 5.65
N LYS A 262 18.72 9.04 5.92
CA LYS A 262 19.61 10.07 5.36
C LYS A 262 20.22 9.66 4.00
N ASP A 263 20.73 8.42 3.86
CA ASP A 263 21.63 8.09 2.74
C ASP A 263 21.23 6.85 1.91
N ALA A 264 20.48 5.93 2.53
CA ALA A 264 20.10 4.63 1.95
C ALA A 264 19.49 4.71 0.53
N GLY A 265 18.65 5.72 0.28
CA GLY A 265 17.94 5.78 -0.99
C GLY A 265 18.86 6.05 -2.19
N ALA A 266 19.90 6.87 -2.04
CA ALA A 266 20.65 7.43 -3.19
C ALA A 266 21.43 6.33 -3.92
N ASP A 267 22.08 5.46 -3.15
CA ASP A 267 22.80 4.29 -3.66
C ASP A 267 21.87 3.37 -4.46
N LEU A 268 20.65 3.12 -3.95
CA LEU A 268 19.70 2.24 -4.63
C LEU A 268 19.23 2.80 -5.98
N LEU A 269 19.07 4.13 -6.08
CA LEU A 269 18.77 4.78 -7.37
C LEU A 269 19.90 4.57 -8.38
N LEU A 270 21.16 4.73 -7.95
CA LEU A 270 22.32 4.58 -8.81
C LEU A 270 22.48 3.14 -9.30
N VAL A 271 22.27 2.14 -8.43
CA VAL A 271 22.33 0.74 -8.82
C VAL A 271 21.24 0.39 -9.84
N HIS A 272 19.99 0.85 -9.64
CA HIS A 272 18.91 0.65 -10.61
C HIS A 272 19.18 1.36 -11.95
N LEU A 273 19.71 2.58 -11.92
CA LEU A 273 20.11 3.32 -13.12
C LEU A 273 21.21 2.57 -13.88
N GLY A 274 22.29 2.21 -13.20
CA GLY A 274 23.40 1.49 -13.81
C GLY A 274 22.99 0.14 -14.40
N ALA A 275 22.17 -0.62 -13.69
CA ALA A 275 21.62 -1.87 -14.18
C ALA A 275 20.72 -1.69 -15.41
N ALA A 276 19.83 -0.69 -15.41
CA ALA A 276 18.98 -0.42 -16.57
C ALA A 276 19.81 -0.01 -17.79
N VAL A 277 20.79 0.87 -17.62
CA VAL A 277 21.68 1.31 -18.71
C VAL A 277 22.55 0.15 -19.21
N ALA A 278 23.05 -0.70 -18.31
CA ALA A 278 23.77 -1.92 -18.68
C ALA A 278 22.86 -2.91 -19.44
N LEU A 279 21.58 -3.04 -19.07
CA LEU A 279 20.64 -3.86 -19.83
C LEU A 279 20.45 -3.32 -21.25
N VAL A 280 20.30 -2.00 -21.43
CA VAL A 280 20.22 -1.41 -22.78
C VAL A 280 21.48 -1.76 -23.59
N ALA A 281 22.67 -1.63 -23.00
CA ALA A 281 23.93 -2.00 -23.64
C ALA A 281 23.97 -3.49 -24.04
N LEU A 282 23.49 -4.38 -23.17
CA LEU A 282 23.38 -5.81 -23.42
C LEU A 282 22.41 -6.10 -24.58
N LEU A 283 21.21 -5.52 -24.56
CA LEU A 283 20.18 -5.76 -25.58
C LEU A 283 20.60 -5.25 -26.98
N VAL A 284 21.29 -4.11 -27.03
CA VAL A 284 21.83 -3.55 -28.29
C VAL A 284 22.96 -4.43 -28.84
N SER A 285 23.80 -4.99 -27.97
CA SER A 285 25.00 -5.73 -28.37
C SER A 285 24.75 -7.22 -28.60
N TRP A 286 23.71 -7.79 -27.98
CA TRP A 286 23.36 -9.20 -28.09
C TRP A 286 22.50 -9.46 -29.32
N THR A 287 23.20 -9.66 -30.43
CA THR A 287 22.63 -9.96 -31.76
C THR A 287 22.97 -11.39 -32.18
N ALA A 288 22.30 -11.93 -33.19
CA ALA A 288 22.58 -13.29 -33.70
C ALA A 288 23.99 -13.42 -34.31
N ARG A 289 24.56 -12.32 -34.83
CA ARG A 289 25.90 -12.29 -35.45
C ARG A 289 26.73 -11.15 -34.87
N PRO A 290 27.10 -11.21 -33.57
CA PRO A 290 27.74 -10.10 -32.89
C PRO A 290 29.20 -9.95 -33.34
N GLY A 291 29.66 -8.72 -33.47
CA GLY A 291 31.07 -8.39 -33.73
C GLY A 291 31.93 -8.65 -32.50
N ALA A 292 33.25 -8.63 -32.63
CA ALA A 292 34.16 -8.82 -31.50
C ALA A 292 33.90 -7.80 -30.39
N THR A 293 33.79 -6.52 -30.74
CA THR A 293 33.46 -5.44 -29.80
C THR A 293 32.09 -5.64 -29.14
N GLN A 294 31.05 -6.00 -29.90
CA GLN A 294 29.71 -6.25 -29.37
C GLN A 294 29.70 -7.41 -28.36
N ARG A 295 30.48 -8.48 -28.58
CA ARG A 295 30.61 -9.59 -27.61
C ARG A 295 31.24 -9.14 -26.30
N VAL A 296 32.29 -8.33 -26.37
CA VAL A 296 32.95 -7.78 -25.17
C VAL A 296 32.00 -6.86 -24.41
N VAL A 297 31.31 -5.96 -25.12
CA VAL A 297 30.33 -5.06 -24.51
C VAL A 297 29.19 -5.82 -23.85
N ALA A 298 28.64 -6.84 -24.51
CA ALA A 298 27.59 -7.70 -23.95
C ALA A 298 28.07 -8.42 -22.67
N ALA A 299 29.29 -8.98 -22.68
CA ALA A 299 29.87 -9.63 -21.50
C ALA A 299 30.07 -8.65 -20.33
N CYS A 300 30.65 -7.47 -20.60
CA CYS A 300 30.82 -6.42 -19.59
C CYS A 300 29.47 -5.96 -19.02
N ALA A 301 28.47 -5.73 -19.87
CA ALA A 301 27.13 -5.35 -19.45
C ALA A 301 26.46 -6.42 -18.57
N ALA A 302 26.62 -7.71 -18.92
CA ALA A 302 26.13 -8.82 -18.11
C ALA A 302 26.82 -8.90 -16.74
N VAL A 303 28.13 -8.63 -16.66
CA VAL A 303 28.86 -8.54 -15.39
C VAL A 303 28.33 -7.39 -14.53
N VAL A 304 28.10 -6.21 -15.12
CA VAL A 304 27.54 -5.06 -14.39
C VAL A 304 26.14 -5.38 -13.85
N LEU A 305 25.30 -6.07 -14.62
CA LEU A 305 23.99 -6.56 -14.16
C LEU A 305 24.12 -7.54 -12.99
N GLY A 306 25.04 -8.50 -13.07
CA GLY A 306 25.31 -9.46 -11.99
C GLY A 306 25.77 -8.75 -10.71
N VAL A 307 26.69 -7.79 -10.82
CA VAL A 307 27.13 -6.97 -9.69
C VAL A 307 25.96 -6.17 -9.10
N ALA A 308 25.10 -5.57 -9.94
CA ALA A 308 23.92 -4.84 -9.46
C ALA A 308 22.97 -5.75 -8.66
N VAL A 309 22.70 -6.98 -9.13
CA VAL A 309 21.90 -7.99 -8.41
C VAL A 309 22.53 -8.31 -7.06
N VAL A 310 23.85 -8.53 -7.01
CA VAL A 310 24.57 -8.79 -5.75
C VAL A 310 24.50 -7.61 -4.80
N LEU A 311 24.70 -6.38 -5.29
CA LEU A 311 24.63 -5.18 -4.44
C LEU A 311 23.25 -4.94 -3.84
N VAL A 312 22.16 -5.18 -4.60
CA VAL A 312 20.81 -5.06 -4.03
C VAL A 312 20.48 -6.22 -3.08
N ALA A 313 20.96 -7.43 -3.35
CA ALA A 313 20.70 -8.61 -2.52
C ALA A 313 21.47 -8.58 -1.19
N LEU A 314 22.73 -8.13 -1.19
CA LEU A 314 23.59 -8.10 0.01
C LEU A 314 23.38 -6.88 0.91
N ARG A 315 22.37 -6.07 0.61
CA ARG A 315 22.06 -4.88 1.38
C ARG A 315 21.50 -5.26 2.75
N THR A 316 21.99 -4.63 3.82
CA THR A 316 21.69 -5.01 5.22
C THR A 316 20.84 -4.01 5.99
N ASP A 317 20.28 -2.99 5.33
CA ASP A 317 19.34 -2.04 5.94
C ASP A 317 17.91 -2.62 6.04
N ASP A 318 17.82 -3.93 6.26
CA ASP A 318 16.61 -4.74 6.10
C ASP A 318 15.44 -4.27 6.98
N ASN A 319 15.77 -3.65 8.11
CA ASN A 319 14.86 -3.28 9.18
C ASN A 319 14.73 -1.75 9.36
N GLY A 320 15.15 -0.95 8.38
CA GLY A 320 15.13 0.51 8.48
C GLY A 320 16.20 1.10 9.41
N VAL A 321 17.18 0.29 9.84
CA VAL A 321 18.35 0.73 10.61
C VAL A 321 19.56 0.06 9.98
N GLU A 322 20.59 0.82 9.60
CA GLU A 322 21.88 0.23 9.28
C GLU A 322 22.42 -0.44 10.55
N VAL A 323 22.61 -1.77 10.51
CA VAL A 323 23.23 -2.50 11.62
C VAL A 323 24.67 -2.01 11.74
N GLY A 324 24.90 -1.02 12.61
CA GLY A 324 26.19 -0.34 12.74
C GLY A 324 27.30 -1.19 13.34
N HIS A 325 26.98 -2.27 14.04
CA HIS A 325 27.97 -3.17 14.66
C HIS A 325 27.48 -4.62 14.68
N PRO A 326 28.22 -5.58 14.11
CA PRO A 326 28.05 -6.98 14.50
C PRO A 326 28.50 -7.14 15.96
N VAL A 327 27.65 -7.69 16.82
CA VAL A 327 28.08 -8.16 18.14
C VAL A 327 29.04 -9.34 17.89
N PRO A 328 30.30 -9.30 18.37
CA PRO A 328 31.23 -10.40 18.16
C PRO A 328 30.64 -11.70 18.74
N ALA A 329 30.90 -12.83 18.09
CA ALA A 329 30.45 -14.13 18.55
C ALA A 329 31.00 -14.40 19.96
N GLY A 330 30.14 -14.31 20.98
CA GLY A 330 30.51 -14.46 22.39
C GLY A 330 30.42 -13.17 23.24
N GLY A 331 30.15 -12.01 22.65
CA GLY A 331 29.92 -10.75 23.40
C GLY A 331 28.51 -10.63 23.95
N HIS A 332 28.35 -10.04 25.14
CA HIS A 332 27.03 -9.75 25.69
C HIS A 332 26.42 -8.53 24.96
N PRO A 333 25.10 -8.51 24.73
CA PRO A 333 24.43 -7.39 24.05
C PRO A 333 24.51 -6.05 24.80
N GLU A 334 25.06 -6.03 26.03
CA GLU A 334 25.30 -4.84 26.84
C GLU A 334 26.74 -4.31 26.74
N ASP A 335 27.65 -5.04 26.08
CA ASP A 335 29.04 -4.61 25.93
C ASP A 335 29.13 -3.32 25.10
N PRO A 336 29.92 -2.33 25.54
CA PRO A 336 30.09 -1.09 24.79
C PRO A 336 30.74 -1.39 23.43
N PRO A 337 30.30 -0.74 22.34
CA PRO A 337 30.92 -0.92 21.04
C PRO A 337 32.37 -0.44 21.09
N THR A 338 33.33 -1.35 20.95
CA THR A 338 34.77 -1.08 21.10
C THR A 338 35.46 -0.63 19.79
N GLY A 339 34.71 -0.19 18.78
CA GLY A 339 35.26 0.18 17.47
C GLY A 339 34.76 1.52 16.94
N PRO A 340 35.55 2.23 16.10
CA PRO A 340 35.09 3.44 15.42
C PRO A 340 33.86 3.16 14.53
N PRO A 341 32.94 4.13 14.33
CA PRO A 341 31.80 3.96 13.45
C PRO A 341 32.30 3.56 12.06
N THR A 342 31.81 2.43 11.58
CA THR A 342 32.35 1.81 10.38
C THR A 342 31.94 2.62 9.13
N ARG A 343 32.89 2.93 8.26
CA ARG A 343 32.73 3.69 6.99
C ARG A 343 31.92 2.95 5.89
N HIS A 344 30.98 2.06 6.25
CA HIS A 344 30.27 1.21 5.29
C HIS A 344 29.42 1.99 4.27
N GLY A 345 28.85 3.13 4.67
CA GLY A 345 28.11 4.00 3.74
C GLY A 345 28.97 4.50 2.57
N GLY A 346 30.23 4.89 2.84
CA GLY A 346 31.13 5.38 1.79
C GLY A 346 31.49 4.31 0.74
N VAL A 347 31.72 3.07 1.17
CA VAL A 347 32.03 1.97 0.25
C VAL A 347 30.83 1.63 -0.64
N ARG A 348 29.62 1.60 -0.07
CA ARG A 348 28.38 1.33 -0.81
C ARG A 348 28.09 2.39 -1.86
N SER A 349 28.22 3.67 -1.52
CA SER A 349 28.04 4.76 -2.48
C SER A 349 29.06 4.70 -3.61
N VAL A 350 30.33 4.34 -3.33
CA VAL A 350 31.36 4.15 -4.36
C VAL A 350 31.01 2.98 -5.27
N LEU A 351 30.57 1.84 -4.73
CA LEU A 351 30.16 0.68 -5.54
C LEU A 351 28.92 0.99 -6.39
N ALA A 352 27.93 1.69 -5.82
CA ALA A 352 26.73 2.11 -6.54
C ALA A 352 27.05 3.10 -7.68
N ALA A 353 27.91 4.08 -7.42
CA ALA A 353 28.41 5.00 -8.43
C ALA A 353 29.24 4.26 -9.51
N GLY A 354 30.04 3.27 -9.11
CA GLY A 354 30.79 2.41 -10.01
C GLY A 354 29.89 1.63 -10.97
N VAL A 355 28.81 1.01 -10.47
CA VAL A 355 27.81 0.32 -11.31
C VAL A 355 27.13 1.29 -12.29
N ALA A 356 26.76 2.50 -11.84
CA ALA A 356 26.20 3.51 -12.72
C ALA A 356 27.20 3.95 -13.82
N GLY A 357 28.44 4.26 -13.43
CA GLY A 357 29.50 4.67 -14.36
C GLY A 357 29.87 3.60 -15.38
N LEU A 358 30.04 2.34 -14.92
CA LEU A 358 30.33 1.20 -15.80
C LEU A 358 29.15 0.87 -16.72
N GLY A 359 27.91 1.02 -16.24
CA GLY A 359 26.72 0.89 -17.08
C GLY A 359 26.72 1.90 -18.22
N VAL A 360 26.96 3.19 -17.91
CA VAL A 360 27.07 4.25 -18.93
C VAL A 360 28.22 4.00 -19.90
N ALA A 361 29.39 3.57 -19.40
CA ALA A 361 30.52 3.23 -20.26
C ALA A 361 30.20 2.07 -21.22
N ALA A 362 29.54 1.02 -20.73
CA ALA A 362 29.08 -0.09 -21.56
C ALA A 362 28.05 0.36 -22.61
N TRP A 363 27.14 1.26 -22.25
CA TRP A 363 26.14 1.81 -23.18
C TRP A 363 26.77 2.67 -24.28
N VAL A 364 27.72 3.55 -23.94
CA VAL A 364 28.46 4.33 -24.95
C VAL A 364 29.27 3.40 -25.86
N ALA A 365 29.91 2.37 -25.31
CA ALA A 365 30.62 1.38 -26.11
C ALA A 365 29.67 0.57 -27.03
N ALA A 366 28.46 0.24 -26.56
CA ALA A 366 27.42 -0.40 -27.36
C ALA A 366 26.97 0.49 -28.51
N TRP A 367 26.80 1.79 -28.26
CA TRP A 367 26.46 2.77 -29.29
C TRP A 367 27.54 2.84 -30.36
N VAL A 368 28.81 3.02 -29.97
CA VAL A 368 29.94 3.04 -30.92
C VAL A 368 30.00 1.75 -31.73
N ALA A 369 29.91 0.59 -31.07
CA ALA A 369 29.94 -0.71 -31.74
C ALA A 369 28.75 -0.94 -32.69
N ALA A 370 27.58 -0.35 -32.41
CA ALA A 370 26.44 -0.37 -33.32
C ALA A 370 26.67 0.56 -34.52
N ALA A 371 27.22 1.76 -34.30
CA ALA A 371 27.50 2.74 -35.35
C ALA A 371 28.54 2.22 -36.37
N ASP A 372 29.57 1.51 -35.92
CA ASP A 372 30.62 0.91 -36.76
C ASP A 372 30.08 -0.16 -37.73
N ARG A 373 28.86 -0.66 -37.51
CA ARG A 373 28.20 -1.67 -38.35
C ARG A 373 27.11 -1.09 -39.23
N ALA A 374 27.37 0.08 -39.81
CA ALA A 374 26.48 0.71 -40.77
C ALA A 374 26.10 -0.28 -41.90
N GLY A 375 24.80 -0.41 -42.17
CA GLY A 375 24.29 -1.22 -43.28
C GLY A 375 23.97 -2.69 -42.98
N VAL A 376 24.17 -3.19 -41.76
CA VAL A 376 23.71 -4.52 -41.33
C VAL A 376 22.51 -4.37 -40.40
N VAL A 377 21.39 -5.02 -40.73
CA VAL A 377 20.25 -5.16 -39.82
C VAL A 377 20.44 -6.43 -39.00
N PRO A 378 20.69 -6.35 -37.69
CA PRO A 378 20.89 -7.52 -36.85
C PRO A 378 19.57 -8.06 -36.29
N ASP A 379 19.51 -9.38 -36.11
CA ASP A 379 18.47 -10.02 -35.30
C ASP A 379 18.82 -9.87 -33.82
N HIS A 380 18.01 -9.14 -33.06
CA HIS A 380 18.27 -8.80 -31.66
C HIS A 380 17.82 -9.91 -30.70
N VAL A 381 18.59 -10.99 -30.62
CA VAL A 381 18.33 -12.14 -29.72
C VAL A 381 18.05 -11.72 -28.28
N GLY A 382 18.79 -10.72 -27.77
CA GLY A 382 18.57 -10.24 -26.40
C GLY A 382 17.18 -9.61 -26.19
N VAL A 383 16.67 -8.89 -27.18
CA VAL A 383 15.35 -8.22 -27.13
C VAL A 383 14.23 -9.26 -27.08
N ASP A 384 14.37 -10.37 -27.81
CA ASP A 384 13.40 -11.46 -27.80
C ASP A 384 13.43 -12.26 -26.49
N ALA A 385 14.63 -12.50 -25.95
CA ALA A 385 14.81 -13.37 -24.80
C ALA A 385 14.50 -12.69 -23.45
N ALA A 386 14.88 -11.43 -23.30
CA ALA A 386 14.81 -10.71 -22.03
C ALA A 386 13.42 -10.70 -21.36
N PRO A 387 12.30 -10.39 -22.03
CA PRO A 387 10.99 -10.36 -21.36
C PRO A 387 10.57 -11.71 -20.79
N SER A 388 10.89 -12.81 -21.48
CA SER A 388 10.60 -14.18 -20.99
C SER A 388 11.39 -14.51 -19.73
N VAL A 389 12.69 -14.22 -19.73
CA VAL A 389 13.59 -14.48 -18.59
C VAL A 389 13.21 -13.60 -17.39
N LEU A 390 13.02 -12.31 -17.61
CA LEU A 390 12.66 -11.35 -16.55
C LEU A 390 11.26 -11.65 -15.97
N GLY A 391 10.28 -11.94 -16.83
CA GLY A 391 8.92 -12.30 -16.40
C GLY A 391 8.88 -13.58 -15.57
N THR A 392 9.67 -14.59 -15.97
CA THR A 392 9.80 -15.86 -15.21
C THR A 392 10.44 -15.63 -13.85
N ALA A 393 11.54 -14.86 -13.79
CA ALA A 393 12.21 -14.53 -12.53
C ALA A 393 11.27 -13.78 -11.57
N LEU A 394 10.49 -12.82 -12.08
CA LEU A 394 9.47 -12.11 -11.30
C LEU A 394 8.40 -13.07 -10.77
N ALA A 395 7.82 -13.90 -11.63
CA ALA A 395 6.78 -14.87 -11.25
C ALA A 395 7.30 -15.88 -10.20
N ALA A 396 8.55 -16.33 -10.35
CA ALA A 396 9.15 -17.30 -9.45
C ALA A 396 9.47 -16.72 -8.07
N ILE A 397 10.02 -15.49 -8.00
CA ILE A 397 10.18 -14.80 -6.71
C ILE A 397 8.82 -14.54 -6.06
N ALA A 398 7.84 -14.04 -6.82
CA ALA A 398 6.50 -13.77 -6.32
C ALA A 398 5.83 -15.01 -5.74
N THR A 399 5.94 -16.15 -6.43
CA THR A 399 5.36 -17.41 -5.97
C THR A 399 6.09 -17.94 -4.73
N SER A 400 7.42 -17.82 -4.68
CA SER A 400 8.20 -18.15 -3.46
C SER A 400 7.73 -17.33 -2.25
N GLY A 401 7.31 -16.08 -2.49
CA GLY A 401 6.77 -15.17 -1.48
C GLY A 401 5.50 -15.66 -0.79
N LEU A 402 4.74 -16.58 -1.42
CA LEU A 402 3.53 -17.14 -0.82
C LEU A 402 3.83 -17.99 0.42
N VAL A 403 5.08 -18.49 0.55
CA VAL A 403 5.46 -19.45 1.60
C VAL A 403 6.54 -18.95 2.56
N TRP A 404 7.00 -17.71 2.41
CA TRP A 404 8.06 -17.13 3.26
C TRP A 404 7.72 -17.13 4.75
N ARG A 405 6.43 -17.12 5.12
CA ARG A 405 5.99 -17.11 6.52
C ARG A 405 5.79 -18.52 7.12
N TYR A 406 5.80 -19.61 6.35
CA TYR A 406 5.49 -20.95 6.87
C TYR A 406 6.68 -21.78 7.40
N GLY A 407 7.92 -21.25 7.44
CA GLY A 407 9.01 -22.02 8.02
C GLY A 407 10.40 -21.38 7.98
N ALA A 408 11.34 -21.98 8.70
CA ALA A 408 12.75 -21.55 8.78
C ALA A 408 13.53 -21.76 7.47
N TRP A 409 12.93 -22.46 6.49
CA TRP A 409 13.55 -22.80 5.20
C TRP A 409 13.30 -21.75 4.12
N ALA A 410 13.06 -20.49 4.48
CA ALA A 410 12.98 -19.36 3.55
C ALA A 410 14.15 -19.33 2.53
N ARG A 411 15.33 -19.83 2.94
CA ARG A 411 16.51 -19.97 2.07
C ARG A 411 16.35 -21.03 0.97
N VAL A 412 15.64 -22.13 1.23
CA VAL A 412 15.40 -23.20 0.23
C VAL A 412 14.55 -22.66 -0.92
N TRP A 413 13.63 -21.74 -0.62
CA TRP A 413 12.77 -21.14 -1.63
C TRP A 413 13.49 -20.22 -2.63
N TRP A 414 14.78 -19.90 -2.42
CA TRP A 414 15.62 -19.28 -3.44
C TRP A 414 15.96 -20.21 -4.61
N ALA A 415 15.81 -21.53 -4.44
CA ALA A 415 15.95 -22.47 -5.54
C ALA A 415 14.89 -22.24 -6.63
N VAL A 416 13.67 -21.83 -6.25
CA VAL A 416 12.54 -21.62 -7.17
C VAL A 416 12.88 -20.60 -8.27
N PRO A 417 13.27 -19.35 -7.97
CA PRO A 417 13.62 -18.39 -9.01
C PRO A 417 14.85 -18.77 -9.82
N VAL A 418 15.84 -19.42 -9.21
CA VAL A 418 17.03 -19.87 -9.94
C VAL A 418 16.67 -20.96 -10.95
N VAL A 419 15.98 -22.02 -10.51
CA VAL A 419 15.62 -23.17 -11.35
C VAL A 419 14.65 -22.77 -12.45
N ALA A 420 13.57 -22.04 -12.12
CA ALA A 420 12.59 -21.64 -13.12
C ALA A 420 13.19 -20.72 -14.20
N THR A 421 14.00 -19.73 -13.78
CA THR A 421 14.62 -18.78 -14.72
C THR A 421 15.70 -19.46 -15.56
N ALA A 422 16.49 -20.36 -14.99
CA ALA A 422 17.51 -21.11 -15.74
C ALA A 422 16.85 -22.04 -16.78
N ALA A 423 15.77 -22.73 -16.41
CA ALA A 423 15.06 -23.62 -17.31
C ALA A 423 14.41 -22.86 -18.48
N VAL A 424 13.70 -21.75 -18.20
CA VAL A 424 13.13 -20.90 -19.27
C VAL A 424 14.23 -20.23 -20.09
N GLY A 425 15.33 -19.79 -19.46
CA GLY A 425 16.48 -19.23 -20.16
C GLY A 425 17.09 -20.22 -21.15
N ALA A 426 17.26 -21.49 -20.75
CA ALA A 426 17.75 -22.54 -21.62
C ALA A 426 16.79 -22.83 -22.79
N VAL A 427 15.48 -22.83 -22.54
CA VAL A 427 14.44 -22.98 -23.59
C VAL A 427 14.48 -21.83 -24.60
N VAL A 428 14.58 -20.59 -24.11
CA VAL A 428 14.52 -19.39 -24.94
C VAL A 428 15.79 -19.17 -25.76
N LEU A 429 16.94 -19.60 -25.24
CA LEU A 429 18.24 -19.45 -25.90
C LEU A 429 18.67 -20.68 -26.71
N GLY A 430 18.06 -21.83 -26.45
CA GLY A 430 18.30 -23.09 -27.16
C GLY A 430 17.47 -23.24 -28.42
N ALA A 431 17.89 -24.16 -29.30
CA ALA A 431 17.04 -24.62 -30.39
C ALA A 431 15.99 -25.60 -29.84
N PRO A 432 14.76 -25.63 -30.38
CA PRO A 432 13.76 -26.62 -29.99
C PRO A 432 14.30 -28.04 -30.16
N ASP A 433 14.36 -28.78 -29.07
CA ASP A 433 14.96 -30.11 -28.99
C ASP A 433 14.25 -30.99 -27.94
N ALA A 434 14.76 -32.20 -27.71
CA ALA A 434 14.20 -33.13 -26.72
C ALA A 434 14.22 -32.59 -25.28
N TRP A 435 15.03 -31.56 -24.98
CA TRP A 435 15.14 -30.95 -23.65
C TRP A 435 14.13 -29.81 -23.43
N THR A 436 13.49 -29.31 -24.47
CA THR A 436 12.61 -28.14 -24.34
C THR A 436 11.40 -28.42 -23.44
N THR A 437 10.67 -29.50 -23.68
CA THR A 437 9.53 -29.93 -22.85
C THR A 437 9.91 -30.18 -21.38
N PRO A 438 10.94 -30.99 -21.04
CA PRO A 438 11.30 -31.22 -19.64
C PRO A 438 11.78 -29.94 -18.93
N LEU A 439 12.43 -29.01 -19.62
CA LEU A 439 12.80 -27.72 -19.03
C LEU A 439 11.57 -26.85 -18.75
N VAL A 440 10.59 -26.77 -19.67
CA VAL A 440 9.33 -26.05 -19.40
C VAL A 440 8.56 -26.69 -18.24
N VAL A 441 8.46 -28.02 -18.21
CA VAL A 441 7.83 -28.74 -17.09
C VAL A 441 8.56 -28.45 -15.78
N THR A 442 9.89 -28.42 -15.79
CA THR A 442 10.71 -28.07 -14.62
C THR A 442 10.37 -26.66 -14.11
N ALA A 443 10.23 -25.69 -15.00
CA ALA A 443 9.84 -24.32 -14.62
C ALA A 443 8.42 -24.28 -14.03
N ILE A 444 7.45 -24.99 -14.63
CA ILE A 444 6.07 -25.06 -14.12
C ILE A 444 6.03 -25.71 -12.74
N VAL A 445 6.73 -26.84 -12.55
CA VAL A 445 6.81 -27.54 -11.26
C VAL A 445 7.46 -26.66 -10.20
N ALA A 446 8.54 -25.95 -10.53
CA ALA A 446 9.18 -25.01 -9.62
C ALA A 446 8.23 -23.92 -9.12
N LEU A 447 7.31 -23.44 -9.97
CA LEU A 447 6.24 -22.51 -9.57
C LEU A 447 5.10 -23.19 -8.81
N ALA A 448 4.68 -24.38 -9.23
CA ALA A 448 3.54 -25.09 -8.64
C ALA A 448 3.79 -25.51 -7.19
N VAL A 449 5.01 -25.92 -6.84
CA VAL A 449 5.37 -26.39 -5.48
C VAL A 449 5.06 -25.36 -4.37
N PRO A 450 5.59 -24.12 -4.41
CA PRO A 450 5.27 -23.12 -3.38
C PRO A 450 3.79 -22.71 -3.41
N ALA A 451 3.14 -22.64 -4.57
CA ALA A 451 1.71 -22.33 -4.66
C ALA A 451 0.85 -23.43 -4.01
N ALA A 452 1.17 -24.71 -4.24
CA ALA A 452 0.52 -25.85 -3.62
C ALA A 452 0.74 -25.87 -2.10
N ALA A 453 1.97 -25.58 -1.63
CA ALA A 453 2.26 -25.48 -0.20
C ALA A 453 1.46 -24.35 0.48
N ALA A 454 1.35 -23.18 -0.17
CA ALA A 454 0.51 -22.09 0.32
C ALA A 454 -0.98 -22.45 0.33
N LEU A 455 -1.46 -23.19 -0.68
CA LEU A 455 -2.83 -23.69 -0.72
C LEU A 455 -3.09 -24.68 0.43
N VAL A 456 -2.18 -25.63 0.66
CA VAL A 456 -2.27 -26.58 1.77
C VAL A 456 -2.30 -25.84 3.11
N ALA A 457 -1.42 -24.85 3.31
CA ALA A 457 -1.42 -24.03 4.51
C ALA A 457 -2.76 -23.29 4.70
N TRP A 458 -3.28 -22.68 3.64
CA TRP A 458 -4.56 -21.97 3.66
C TRP A 458 -5.75 -22.89 3.97
N VAL A 459 -5.76 -24.12 3.42
CA VAL A 459 -6.79 -25.15 3.71
C VAL A 459 -6.68 -25.62 5.17
N GLN A 460 -5.45 -25.80 5.66
CA GLN A 460 -5.18 -26.20 7.04
C GLN A 460 -5.32 -25.04 8.05
N ASN A 461 -5.44 -23.80 7.56
CA ASN A 461 -5.62 -22.60 8.36
C ASN A 461 -4.50 -22.45 9.40
N LEU A 462 -3.25 -22.46 8.92
CA LEU A 462 -2.05 -22.49 9.77
C LEU A 462 -1.74 -21.13 10.42
N ARG A 463 -2.05 -20.02 9.75
CA ARG A 463 -1.87 -18.66 10.29
C ARG A 463 -3.13 -17.80 10.08
N PRO A 464 -4.26 -18.16 10.71
CA PRO A 464 -5.56 -17.51 10.47
C PRO A 464 -5.59 -16.02 10.80
N HIS A 465 -4.62 -15.55 11.58
CA HIS A 465 -4.48 -14.18 12.06
C HIS A 465 -3.58 -13.30 11.16
N GLU A 466 -3.01 -13.88 10.10
CA GLU A 466 -2.23 -13.15 9.10
C GLU A 466 -3.02 -13.04 7.79
N GLY A 467 -2.72 -12.02 6.99
CA GLY A 467 -3.35 -11.79 5.70
C GLY A 467 -3.12 -12.95 4.75
N TRP A 468 -4.20 -13.47 4.15
CA TRP A 468 -4.15 -14.67 3.29
C TRP A 468 -3.43 -15.87 3.93
N ASP A 469 -3.63 -16.08 5.24
CA ASP A 469 -2.97 -17.13 6.02
C ASP A 469 -1.43 -17.00 6.07
N GLY A 470 -0.87 -15.82 5.80
CA GLY A 470 0.57 -15.57 5.78
C GLY A 470 1.17 -15.51 4.37
N ALA A 471 0.37 -15.73 3.32
CA ALA A 471 0.80 -15.60 1.92
C ALA A 471 0.89 -14.14 1.43
N GLY A 472 0.64 -13.15 2.30
CA GLY A 472 0.64 -11.71 1.97
C GLY A 472 1.82 -11.20 1.13
N PRO A 473 3.09 -11.54 1.43
CA PRO A 473 4.22 -11.11 0.61
C PRO A 473 4.08 -11.55 -0.84
N GLY A 474 3.78 -12.83 -1.07
CA GLY A 474 3.57 -13.39 -2.40
C GLY A 474 2.36 -12.80 -3.11
N VAL A 475 1.25 -12.56 -2.40
CA VAL A 475 0.06 -11.89 -2.97
C VAL A 475 0.42 -10.51 -3.54
N PHE A 476 1.12 -9.67 -2.77
CA PHE A 476 1.53 -8.35 -3.26
C PHE A 476 2.53 -8.42 -4.42
N LEU A 477 3.48 -9.38 -4.39
CA LEU A 477 4.44 -9.58 -5.48
C LEU A 477 3.78 -10.11 -6.76
N LEU A 478 2.79 -11.00 -6.66
CA LEU A 478 2.07 -11.52 -7.82
C LEU A 478 1.26 -10.42 -8.50
N LEU A 479 0.57 -9.59 -7.72
CA LEU A 479 -0.16 -8.43 -8.25
C LEU A 479 0.79 -7.40 -8.87
N SER A 480 1.98 -7.21 -8.27
CA SER A 480 3.03 -6.37 -8.84
C SER A 480 3.56 -6.93 -10.17
N ALA A 481 3.89 -8.22 -10.23
CA ALA A 481 4.39 -8.87 -11.44
C ALA A 481 3.36 -8.86 -12.57
N ALA A 482 2.10 -9.17 -12.27
CA ALA A 482 1.01 -9.11 -13.24
C ALA A 482 0.78 -7.68 -13.73
N GLY A 483 0.75 -6.69 -12.83
CA GLY A 483 0.64 -5.28 -13.20
C GLY A 483 1.79 -4.82 -14.09
N ALA A 484 3.02 -5.25 -13.82
CA ALA A 484 4.19 -4.96 -14.66
C ALA A 484 4.09 -5.63 -16.03
N ALA A 485 3.66 -6.90 -16.09
CA ALA A 485 3.45 -7.62 -17.35
C ALA A 485 2.39 -6.93 -18.23
N VAL A 486 1.26 -6.52 -17.64
CA VAL A 486 0.20 -5.74 -18.31
C VAL A 486 0.77 -4.43 -18.88
N LEU A 487 1.50 -3.66 -18.08
CA LEU A 487 2.05 -2.37 -18.49
C LEU A 487 3.11 -2.53 -19.59
N SER A 488 3.99 -3.52 -19.48
CA SER A 488 4.99 -3.82 -20.50
C SER A 488 4.35 -4.28 -21.82
N ALA A 489 3.31 -5.12 -21.75
CA ALA A 489 2.53 -5.50 -22.93
C ALA A 489 1.81 -4.29 -23.55
N LEU A 490 1.22 -3.42 -22.73
CA LEU A 490 0.60 -2.17 -23.20
C LEU A 490 1.59 -1.25 -23.92
N VAL A 491 2.83 -1.12 -23.42
CA VAL A 491 3.87 -0.33 -24.09
C VAL A 491 4.21 -0.92 -25.45
N VAL A 492 4.54 -2.21 -25.53
CA VAL A 492 5.01 -2.84 -26.77
C VAL A 492 3.87 -3.05 -27.77
N LEU A 493 2.79 -3.72 -27.35
CA LEU A 493 1.63 -4.00 -28.21
C LEU A 493 0.86 -2.72 -28.56
N GLY A 494 0.83 -1.73 -27.67
CA GLY A 494 0.21 -0.43 -27.96
C GLY A 494 0.97 0.34 -29.03
N VAL A 495 2.31 0.37 -28.96
CA VAL A 495 3.15 0.98 -30.01
C VAL A 495 3.00 0.21 -31.33
N GLN A 496 3.07 -1.12 -31.30
CA GLN A 496 2.85 -1.98 -32.47
C GLN A 496 1.47 -1.71 -33.12
N TRP A 497 0.40 -1.68 -32.32
CA TRP A 497 -0.96 -1.41 -32.79
C TRP A 497 -1.11 0.00 -33.37
N TRP A 498 -0.51 1.00 -32.72
CA TRP A 498 -0.49 2.37 -33.21
C TRP A 498 0.16 2.48 -34.59
N LEU A 499 1.32 1.82 -34.77
CA LEU A 499 2.13 1.83 -35.99
C LEU A 499 1.49 1.07 -37.16
N ARG A 500 0.73 0.00 -36.90
CA ARG A 500 0.08 -0.83 -37.92
C ARG A 500 -0.96 -0.09 -38.77
N GLY A 501 -1.59 0.97 -38.24
CA GLY A 501 -2.64 1.72 -38.95
C GLY A 501 -3.92 0.89 -39.19
N SER A 502 -5.09 1.53 -39.20
CA SER A 502 -6.31 0.87 -39.67
C SER A 502 -6.22 0.76 -41.19
N SER A 503 -6.24 -0.48 -41.69
CA SER A 503 -6.51 -0.93 -43.06
C SER A 503 -6.64 0.18 -44.11
N ALA A 504 -5.69 0.21 -45.05
CA ALA A 504 -5.89 0.71 -46.41
C ALA A 504 -6.78 1.96 -46.52
N ARG A 505 -6.25 3.14 -46.19
CA ARG A 505 -6.55 4.26 -47.09
C ARG A 505 -5.85 3.88 -48.40
N GLN A 506 -6.57 3.21 -49.29
CA GLN A 506 -6.29 3.30 -50.72
C GLN A 506 -6.28 4.80 -51.00
N LEU A 507 -5.11 5.44 -50.93
CA LEU A 507 -4.92 6.71 -51.59
C LEU A 507 -5.16 6.36 -53.06
N ALA A 508 -6.34 6.76 -53.55
CA ALA A 508 -6.64 6.76 -54.96
C ALA A 508 -5.47 7.43 -55.67
N LEU A 509 -4.93 6.73 -56.67
CA LEU A 509 -3.97 7.29 -57.59
C LEU A 509 -4.72 8.40 -58.35
N ASP A 510 -4.52 9.66 -57.98
CA ASP A 510 -4.83 10.74 -58.91
C ASP A 510 -3.75 10.70 -60.00
N PRO A 511 -4.10 10.43 -61.27
CA PRO A 511 -3.15 10.48 -62.36
C PRO A 511 -2.71 11.93 -62.52
N VAL A 512 -1.46 12.23 -62.19
CA VAL A 512 -0.85 13.52 -62.53
C VAL A 512 -0.62 13.53 -64.04
N GLU A 513 -1.07 14.61 -64.69
CA GLU A 513 -1.00 14.82 -66.14
C GLU A 513 0.41 14.52 -66.72
N PRO A 514 0.48 14.02 -67.97
CA PRO A 514 1.74 13.62 -68.58
C PRO A 514 2.53 14.85 -69.00
N GLY A 515 3.43 15.30 -68.12
CA GLY A 515 4.38 16.37 -68.42
C GLY A 515 5.43 16.55 -67.31
N LEU A 516 6.65 16.07 -67.57
CA LEU A 516 7.89 16.40 -66.84
C LEU A 516 8.20 15.84 -65.44
N THR A 517 7.40 14.95 -64.84
CA THR A 517 7.85 14.24 -63.62
C THR A 517 7.67 12.74 -63.73
N VAL A 518 8.74 11.98 -63.45
CA VAL A 518 8.72 10.51 -63.42
C VAL A 518 7.65 10.07 -62.41
N PRO A 519 6.71 9.17 -62.75
CA PRO A 519 5.68 8.74 -61.83
C PRO A 519 6.32 8.03 -60.62
N VAL A 520 6.15 8.60 -59.42
CA VAL A 520 6.55 7.95 -58.18
C VAL A 520 5.50 6.88 -57.85
N LEU A 521 5.72 5.66 -58.33
CA LEU A 521 4.96 4.48 -57.93
C LEU A 521 5.18 4.21 -56.44
N ARG A 522 4.25 4.66 -55.58
CA ARG A 522 4.16 4.19 -54.20
C ARG A 522 3.61 2.76 -54.22
N ARG A 523 4.50 1.77 -54.25
CA ARG A 523 4.12 0.36 -54.08
C ARG A 523 3.77 0.14 -52.60
N ILE A 524 2.50 -0.14 -52.31
CA ILE A 524 2.11 -0.64 -50.99
C ILE A 524 2.21 -2.16 -51.10
N ASP A 525 3.34 -2.71 -50.68
CA ASP A 525 3.43 -4.17 -50.49
C ASP A 525 2.40 -4.59 -49.41
N ALA A 526 1.97 -5.86 -49.45
CA ALA A 526 1.02 -6.44 -48.48
C ALA A 526 1.36 -6.01 -47.03
N PRO A 527 0.36 -5.83 -46.14
CA PRO A 527 0.58 -5.32 -44.79
C PRO A 527 1.68 -6.11 -44.08
N VAL A 528 2.85 -5.50 -43.93
CA VAL A 528 3.98 -6.11 -43.22
C VAL A 528 3.59 -6.15 -41.75
N THR A 529 3.46 -7.36 -41.20
CA THR A 529 3.22 -7.55 -39.78
C THR A 529 4.46 -7.10 -39.03
N VAL A 530 4.32 -6.05 -38.21
CA VAL A 530 5.34 -5.69 -37.22
C VAL A 530 5.32 -6.80 -36.17
N ASP A 531 6.39 -7.58 -36.07
CA ASP A 531 6.51 -8.68 -35.12
C ASP A 531 6.99 -8.15 -33.77
N VAL A 532 6.61 -8.83 -32.69
CA VAL A 532 7.01 -8.46 -31.33
C VAL A 532 7.36 -9.75 -30.57
N PRO A 533 8.26 -9.69 -29.59
CA PRO A 533 8.62 -10.86 -28.80
C PRO A 533 7.36 -11.56 -28.25
N PRO A 534 7.25 -12.90 -28.38
CA PRO A 534 6.05 -13.66 -27.98
C PRO A 534 5.62 -13.39 -26.54
N ALA A 535 6.58 -13.18 -25.64
CA ALA A 535 6.33 -12.85 -24.24
C ALA A 535 5.36 -11.66 -24.03
N TYR A 536 5.46 -10.60 -24.84
CA TYR A 536 4.55 -9.46 -24.70
C TYR A 536 3.13 -9.79 -25.15
N THR A 537 2.99 -10.63 -26.18
CA THR A 537 1.68 -11.11 -26.64
C THR A 537 1.04 -12.04 -25.61
N GLU A 538 1.83 -12.93 -25.00
CA GLU A 538 1.39 -13.82 -23.93
C GLU A 538 0.97 -13.01 -22.70
N PHE A 539 1.78 -12.04 -22.26
CA PHE A 539 1.43 -11.14 -21.16
C PHE A 539 0.11 -10.42 -21.43
N GLY A 540 -0.08 -9.89 -22.65
CA GLY A 540 -1.32 -9.24 -23.04
C GLY A 540 -2.53 -10.19 -23.03
N ALA A 541 -2.41 -11.34 -23.67
CA ALA A 541 -3.49 -12.32 -23.79
C ALA A 541 -3.94 -12.85 -22.43
N TRP A 542 -2.99 -13.23 -21.58
CA TRP A 542 -3.29 -13.70 -20.22
C TRP A 542 -3.83 -12.59 -19.32
N SER A 543 -3.51 -11.33 -19.58
CA SER A 543 -4.10 -10.19 -18.85
C SER A 543 -5.61 -10.05 -19.09
N VAL A 544 -6.10 -10.40 -20.29
CA VAL A 544 -7.54 -10.46 -20.57
C VAL A 544 -8.21 -11.58 -19.77
N VAL A 545 -7.53 -12.72 -19.62
CA VAL A 545 -7.99 -13.82 -18.75
C VAL A 545 -8.00 -13.40 -17.28
N ILE A 546 -6.96 -12.72 -16.78
CA ILE A 546 -6.93 -12.15 -15.43
C ILE A 546 -8.14 -11.23 -15.23
N LEU A 547 -8.41 -10.34 -16.19
CA LEU A 547 -9.55 -9.43 -16.12
C LEU A 547 -10.88 -10.19 -16.09
N LEU A 548 -11.06 -11.19 -16.96
CA LEU A 548 -12.28 -12.00 -17.01
C LEU A 548 -12.48 -12.78 -15.71
N VAL A 549 -11.43 -13.41 -15.20
CA VAL A 549 -11.47 -14.10 -13.89
C VAL A 549 -11.74 -13.11 -12.77
N PHE A 550 -11.16 -11.91 -12.80
CA PHE A 550 -11.42 -10.87 -11.81
C PHE A 550 -12.88 -10.40 -11.86
N VAL A 551 -13.46 -10.24 -13.06
CA VAL A 551 -14.88 -9.90 -13.24
C VAL A 551 -15.77 -11.04 -12.75
N VAL A 552 -15.48 -12.28 -13.14
CA VAL A 552 -16.23 -13.48 -12.71
C VAL A 552 -16.13 -13.67 -11.20
N MET A 553 -14.94 -13.52 -10.62
CA MET A 553 -14.73 -13.60 -9.19
C MET A 553 -15.36 -12.41 -8.48
N GLY A 554 -15.32 -11.21 -9.04
CA GLY A 554 -16.12 -10.08 -8.59
C GLY A 554 -17.59 -10.48 -8.53
N VAL A 555 -18.11 -11.12 -9.58
CA VAL A 555 -19.45 -11.70 -9.63
C VAL A 555 -19.63 -12.88 -8.67
N MET A 556 -18.60 -13.64 -8.27
CA MET A 556 -18.74 -14.76 -7.31
C MET A 556 -18.61 -14.32 -5.85
N VAL A 557 -17.81 -13.28 -5.57
CA VAL A 557 -17.62 -12.69 -4.25
C VAL A 557 -18.76 -11.74 -3.95
N LEU A 558 -19.15 -10.93 -4.95
CA LEU A 558 -20.33 -10.08 -4.87
C LEU A 558 -21.61 -10.87 -5.19
N GLY A 559 -21.52 -12.03 -5.84
CA GLY A 559 -22.66 -12.82 -6.32
C GLY A 559 -23.66 -13.25 -5.27
N PRO A 560 -23.24 -13.90 -4.18
CA PRO A 560 -24.11 -14.21 -3.07
C PRO A 560 -24.81 -12.96 -2.52
N ALA A 561 -24.14 -11.82 -2.52
CA ALA A 561 -24.71 -10.58 -2.04
C ALA A 561 -25.59 -9.85 -3.09
N LEU A 562 -25.25 -9.95 -4.37
CA LEU A 562 -26.06 -9.54 -5.53
C LEU A 562 -27.30 -10.42 -5.64
N TYR A 563 -27.19 -11.69 -5.28
CA TYR A 563 -28.26 -12.67 -5.24
C TYR A 563 -29.17 -12.46 -4.03
N GLU A 564 -28.62 -12.22 -2.85
CA GLU A 564 -29.37 -11.77 -1.66
C GLU A 564 -30.02 -10.38 -1.89
N TRP A 565 -29.35 -9.49 -2.60
CA TRP A 565 -29.87 -8.20 -3.04
C TRP A 565 -31.01 -8.34 -4.05
N ALA A 566 -30.84 -9.19 -5.07
CA ALA A 566 -31.81 -9.43 -6.14
C ALA A 566 -33.06 -10.15 -5.64
N ARG A 567 -32.94 -11.10 -4.70
CA ARG A 567 -34.08 -11.83 -4.15
C ARG A 567 -34.86 -11.09 -3.06
N ARG A 568 -34.48 -9.85 -2.71
CA ARG A 568 -35.03 -9.08 -1.57
C ARG A 568 -35.02 -9.83 -0.22
N ALA A 569 -34.38 -11.00 -0.14
CA ALA A 569 -34.14 -11.81 1.07
C ALA A 569 -33.01 -11.21 1.90
N CYS A 570 -33.19 -9.93 2.18
CA CYS A 570 -32.18 -9.00 2.61
C CYS A 570 -32.01 -9.15 4.13
N ARG A 571 -31.00 -9.90 4.56
CA ARG A 571 -30.74 -10.20 5.98
C ARG A 571 -30.45 -8.94 6.80
N TRP A 572 -30.93 -8.91 8.03
CA TRP A 572 -30.67 -7.83 8.99
C TRP A 572 -29.19 -7.76 9.38
N VAL A 573 -28.60 -6.56 9.39
CA VAL A 573 -27.27 -6.30 9.96
C VAL A 573 -27.47 -5.43 11.20
N PRO A 574 -27.12 -5.88 12.41
CA PRO A 574 -27.38 -5.14 13.64
C PRO A 574 -26.49 -3.89 13.74
N VAL A 575 -26.94 -2.92 14.53
CA VAL A 575 -26.14 -1.72 14.87
C VAL A 575 -24.86 -2.08 15.63
N ALA A 576 -23.85 -1.20 15.60
CA ALA A 576 -22.65 -1.38 16.41
C ALA A 576 -22.98 -1.35 17.92
N PRO A 577 -22.41 -2.25 18.76
CA PRO A 577 -22.60 -2.23 20.20
C PRO A 577 -22.22 -0.89 20.84
N ARG A 578 -22.96 -0.51 21.88
CA ARG A 578 -22.82 0.78 22.59
C ARG A 578 -22.92 2.01 21.67
N THR A 579 -23.66 1.91 20.57
CA THR A 579 -24.04 3.09 19.81
C THR A 579 -25.02 3.90 20.63
N CYS A 580 -24.58 5.05 21.14
CA CYS A 580 -25.47 5.98 21.81
C CYS A 580 -25.61 7.23 20.94
N GLY A 581 -26.84 7.70 20.80
CA GLY A 581 -27.17 8.88 20.03
C GLY A 581 -27.87 9.93 20.87
N ASP A 582 -28.05 11.10 20.26
CA ASP A 582 -28.81 12.20 20.81
C ASP A 582 -30.27 12.10 20.40
N LEU A 583 -31.14 11.79 21.36
CA LEU A 583 -32.57 11.63 21.10
C LEU A 583 -33.29 12.98 20.93
N ASP A 584 -32.70 14.04 21.49
CA ASP A 584 -33.32 15.37 21.57
C ASP A 584 -32.74 16.35 20.54
N GLY A 585 -31.63 15.99 19.89
CA GLY A 585 -30.98 16.78 18.85
C GLY A 585 -31.69 16.75 17.48
N PRO A 586 -31.19 17.53 16.50
CA PRO A 586 -31.80 17.69 15.17
C PRO A 586 -31.97 16.38 14.37
N SER A 587 -31.15 15.37 14.67
CA SER A 587 -31.19 14.05 14.04
C SER A 587 -31.80 12.96 14.94
N GLY A 588 -32.29 13.33 16.13
CA GLY A 588 -32.80 12.39 17.13
C GLY A 588 -34.05 11.62 16.69
N TRP A 589 -34.87 12.21 15.80
CA TRP A 589 -35.98 11.51 15.15
C TRP A 589 -35.49 10.32 14.30
N ALA A 590 -34.42 10.52 13.51
CA ALA A 590 -33.86 9.48 12.66
C ALA A 590 -33.12 8.42 13.49
N PHE A 591 -32.45 8.85 14.57
CA PHE A 591 -31.82 7.91 15.50
C PHE A 591 -32.86 7.04 16.22
N ARG A 592 -34.01 7.60 16.65
CA ARG A 592 -35.13 6.84 17.23
C ARG A 592 -35.66 5.79 16.26
N GLU A 593 -35.91 6.18 15.01
CA GLU A 593 -36.33 5.26 13.94
C GLU A 593 -35.35 4.10 13.74
N ILE A 594 -34.04 4.37 13.71
CA ILE A 594 -33.02 3.33 13.57
C ILE A 594 -33.02 2.42 14.79
N ARG A 595 -33.04 2.99 16.00
CA ARG A 595 -33.05 2.25 17.26
C ARG A 595 -34.27 1.34 17.37
N ASP A 596 -35.45 1.89 17.13
CA ASP A 596 -36.71 1.16 17.24
C ASP A 596 -36.79 0.07 16.15
N GLY A 597 -36.19 0.32 14.97
CA GLY A 597 -35.98 -0.67 13.92
C GLY A 597 -35.08 -1.85 14.30
N GLU A 598 -34.26 -1.79 15.36
CA GLU A 598 -33.49 -2.95 15.83
C GLU A 598 -34.31 -3.98 16.61
N PHE A 599 -35.57 -3.64 16.95
CA PHE A 599 -36.47 -4.50 17.70
C PHE A 599 -37.64 -4.95 16.84
N GLU A 600 -38.06 -6.18 17.10
CA GLU A 600 -39.36 -6.71 16.67
C GLU A 600 -40.22 -6.90 17.91
N GLU A 601 -41.50 -6.57 17.79
CA GLU A 601 -42.46 -6.76 18.87
C GLU A 601 -43.28 -8.02 18.59
N THR A 602 -43.19 -9.00 19.49
CA THR A 602 -43.91 -10.26 19.40
C THR A 602 -44.52 -10.55 20.76
N ASP A 603 -45.83 -10.83 20.81
CA ASP A 603 -46.58 -11.09 22.06
C ASP A 603 -46.40 -9.99 23.13
N GLY A 604 -46.32 -8.73 22.72
CA GLY A 604 -46.12 -7.57 23.60
C GLY A 604 -44.73 -7.49 24.24
N ARG A 605 -43.77 -8.29 23.76
CA ARG A 605 -42.35 -8.24 24.17
C ARG A 605 -41.48 -7.80 22.99
N ARG A 606 -40.51 -6.92 23.28
CA ARG A 606 -39.51 -6.49 22.31
C ARG A 606 -38.34 -7.47 22.31
N HIS A 607 -38.13 -8.11 21.16
CA HIS A 607 -36.99 -8.97 20.89
C HIS A 607 -36.04 -8.27 19.91
N HIS A 608 -34.74 -8.51 20.06
CA HIS A 608 -33.78 -8.02 19.07
C HIS A 608 -33.96 -8.78 17.76
N ARG A 609 -33.93 -8.05 16.64
CA ARG A 609 -33.94 -8.68 15.32
C ARG A 609 -32.67 -9.49 15.11
N ASP A 610 -32.85 -10.78 14.90
CA ASP A 610 -31.76 -11.66 14.55
C ASP A 610 -31.27 -11.39 13.13
N GLY A 611 -29.96 -11.58 12.89
CA GLY A 611 -29.32 -11.36 11.58
C GLY A 611 -29.81 -12.28 10.43
N HIS A 612 -30.89 -13.02 10.64
CA HIS A 612 -31.50 -13.96 9.69
C HIS A 612 -32.83 -13.43 9.15
N GLN A 613 -33.42 -12.42 9.78
CA GLN A 613 -34.71 -11.84 9.38
C GLN A 613 -34.59 -10.95 8.13
N PRO A 614 -35.59 -10.95 7.23
CA PRO A 614 -35.62 -10.07 6.06
C PRO A 614 -35.92 -8.62 6.44
N VAL A 615 -35.38 -7.67 5.70
CA VAL A 615 -35.82 -6.26 5.76
C VAL A 615 -37.10 -6.09 4.96
N ASP A 616 -38.18 -5.76 5.67
CA ASP A 616 -39.51 -5.56 5.12
C ASP A 616 -39.65 -4.23 4.34
N SER A 617 -40.54 -4.21 3.36
CA SER A 617 -41.02 -2.98 2.71
C SER A 617 -41.74 -2.05 3.67
N ASP A 618 -42.33 -2.56 4.75
CA ASP A 618 -43.13 -1.75 5.68
C ASP A 618 -42.26 -0.89 6.64
N MET A 619 -40.95 -1.16 6.68
CA MET A 619 -39.97 -0.39 7.46
C MET A 619 -39.80 1.03 6.93
N SER A 620 -39.43 1.98 7.81
CA SER A 620 -39.22 3.37 7.41
C SER A 620 -38.09 3.55 6.38
N VAL A 621 -38.16 4.62 5.58
CA VAL A 621 -37.16 4.95 4.55
C VAL A 621 -35.76 5.08 5.17
N VAL A 622 -35.69 5.61 6.39
CA VAL A 622 -34.46 5.77 7.18
C VAL A 622 -33.81 4.40 7.44
N VAL A 623 -34.55 3.47 8.05
CA VAL A 623 -34.07 2.12 8.36
C VAL A 623 -33.60 1.40 7.09
N ARG A 624 -34.36 1.48 6.00
CA ARG A 624 -33.97 0.86 4.72
C ARG A 624 -32.68 1.44 4.14
N ARG A 625 -32.48 2.77 4.22
CA ARG A 625 -31.25 3.40 3.73
C ARG A 625 -30.03 3.03 4.59
N VAL A 626 -30.17 3.00 5.91
CA VAL A 626 -29.11 2.58 6.83
C VAL A 626 -28.74 1.11 6.61
N GLN A 627 -29.72 0.21 6.53
CA GLN A 627 -29.47 -1.20 6.25
C GLN A 627 -28.80 -1.42 4.89
N ARG A 628 -29.17 -0.66 3.85
CA ARG A 628 -28.45 -0.70 2.56
C ARG A 628 -26.98 -0.29 2.72
N ALA A 629 -26.71 0.76 3.47
CA ALA A 629 -25.33 1.21 3.73
C ALA A 629 -24.53 0.20 4.56
N ARG A 630 -25.11 -0.39 5.62
CA ARG A 630 -24.47 -1.46 6.41
C ARG A 630 -24.10 -2.68 5.56
N ARG A 631 -24.98 -3.07 4.62
CA ARG A 631 -24.72 -4.17 3.69
C ARG A 631 -23.62 -3.85 2.69
N LEU A 632 -23.63 -2.65 2.12
CA LEU A 632 -22.57 -2.21 1.22
C LEU A 632 -21.21 -2.19 1.94
N ALA A 633 -21.17 -1.71 3.19
CA ALA A 633 -19.97 -1.77 4.01
C ALA A 633 -19.52 -3.21 4.29
N ALA A 634 -20.42 -4.08 4.73
CA ALA A 634 -20.14 -5.51 4.94
C ALA A 634 -19.66 -6.22 3.67
N LEU A 635 -20.12 -5.78 2.49
CA LEU A 635 -19.62 -6.27 1.21
C LEU A 635 -18.18 -5.85 0.95
N LEU A 636 -17.88 -4.57 1.13
CA LEU A 636 -16.54 -4.02 0.92
C LEU A 636 -15.52 -4.57 1.92
N HIS A 637 -15.95 -5.00 3.12
CA HIS A 637 -15.11 -5.71 4.08
C HIS A 637 -14.60 -7.08 3.60
N ARG A 638 -15.07 -7.58 2.44
CA ARG A 638 -14.54 -8.80 1.78
C ARG A 638 -13.42 -8.52 0.78
N ALA A 639 -12.90 -7.29 0.73
CA ALA A 639 -11.85 -6.90 -0.19
C ALA A 639 -10.60 -7.81 -0.10
N GLU A 640 -10.19 -8.25 1.10
CA GLU A 640 -9.06 -9.19 1.27
C GLU A 640 -9.25 -10.46 0.43
N ALA A 641 -10.45 -11.03 0.46
CA ALA A 641 -10.80 -12.24 -0.26
C ALA A 641 -10.73 -12.05 -1.79
N ALA A 642 -11.27 -10.92 -2.29
CA ALA A 642 -11.20 -10.56 -3.70
C ALA A 642 -9.75 -10.32 -4.16
N VAL A 643 -8.92 -9.65 -3.37
CA VAL A 643 -7.50 -9.44 -3.67
C VAL A 643 -6.75 -10.78 -3.71
N GLY A 644 -7.08 -11.71 -2.81
CA GLY A 644 -6.49 -13.05 -2.79
C GLY A 644 -6.78 -13.84 -4.06
N GLY A 645 -8.03 -13.87 -4.51
CA GLY A 645 -8.33 -14.57 -5.75
C GLY A 645 -7.84 -13.85 -7.02
N LEU A 646 -7.64 -12.53 -6.99
CA LEU A 646 -6.95 -11.81 -8.06
C LEU A 646 -5.48 -12.21 -8.14
N ALA A 647 -4.83 -12.45 -6.99
CA ALA A 647 -3.47 -12.99 -6.96
C ALA A 647 -3.41 -14.43 -7.48
N VAL A 648 -4.41 -15.28 -7.19
CA VAL A 648 -4.52 -16.62 -7.80
C VAL A 648 -4.68 -16.52 -9.32
N ALA A 649 -5.55 -15.64 -9.81
CA ALA A 649 -5.72 -15.42 -11.25
C ALA A 649 -4.42 -14.93 -11.91
N SER A 650 -3.74 -13.99 -11.26
CA SER A 650 -2.42 -13.50 -11.66
C SER A 650 -1.38 -14.62 -11.74
N TRP A 651 -1.35 -15.51 -10.74
CA TRP A 651 -0.44 -16.65 -10.72
C TRP A 651 -0.72 -17.63 -11.86
N VAL A 652 -1.99 -18.00 -12.07
CA VAL A 652 -2.40 -18.91 -13.17
C VAL A 652 -2.00 -18.32 -14.51
N ALA A 653 -2.26 -17.03 -14.74
CA ALA A 653 -1.88 -16.33 -15.96
C ALA A 653 -0.37 -16.33 -16.21
N LEU A 654 0.45 -16.04 -15.19
CA LEU A 654 1.90 -16.05 -15.31
C LEU A 654 2.45 -17.48 -15.55
N ALA A 655 1.91 -18.48 -14.86
CA ALA A 655 2.30 -19.88 -15.04
C ALA A 655 1.91 -20.40 -16.43
N ALA A 656 0.72 -20.02 -16.92
CA ALA A 656 0.23 -20.42 -18.23
C ALA A 656 0.97 -19.72 -19.38
N ALA A 657 1.42 -18.48 -19.19
CA ALA A 657 2.35 -17.82 -20.12
C ALA A 657 3.63 -18.65 -20.27
N ILE A 658 4.20 -19.16 -19.18
CA ILE A 658 5.40 -20.03 -19.22
C ILE A 658 5.08 -21.37 -19.91
N ALA A 659 3.94 -21.98 -19.60
CA ALA A 659 3.51 -23.25 -20.18
C ALA A 659 3.24 -23.18 -21.69
N TRP A 660 2.84 -22.02 -22.20
CA TRP A 660 2.62 -21.79 -23.64
C TRP A 660 3.89 -22.01 -24.48
N ARG A 661 5.08 -22.05 -23.86
CA ARG A 661 6.37 -22.19 -24.54
C ARG A 661 6.74 -23.62 -24.95
N VAL A 662 5.90 -24.63 -24.72
CA VAL A 662 6.18 -26.01 -25.17
C VAL A 662 6.03 -26.09 -26.70
N PRO A 663 7.06 -26.47 -27.45
CA PRO A 663 6.95 -26.70 -28.89
C PRO A 663 6.15 -27.97 -29.16
N GLY A 664 5.07 -27.83 -29.91
CA GLY A 664 4.27 -28.87 -30.54
C GLY A 664 3.53 -28.19 -31.70
N GLU A 665 3.25 -28.90 -32.79
CA GLU A 665 2.55 -28.32 -33.94
C GLU A 665 1.33 -27.51 -33.47
N PRO A 666 1.04 -26.34 -34.08
CA PRO A 666 -0.08 -25.49 -33.66
C PRO A 666 -1.44 -26.21 -33.61
N ASP A 667 -1.55 -27.40 -34.21
CA ASP A 667 -2.72 -28.27 -34.21
C ASP A 667 -2.64 -29.49 -33.26
N ALA A 668 -1.48 -29.78 -32.64
CA ALA A 668 -1.30 -30.95 -31.78
C ALA A 668 -0.55 -30.63 -30.48
N ALA A 669 -1.30 -30.64 -29.38
CA ALA A 669 -0.86 -30.63 -27.98
C ALA A 669 -0.47 -29.28 -27.35
N GLY A 670 -1.49 -28.47 -27.06
CA GLY A 670 -1.50 -27.57 -25.91
C GLY A 670 -2.89 -27.61 -25.26
N PHE A 671 -2.96 -27.80 -23.94
CA PHE A 671 -4.25 -27.90 -23.20
C PHE A 671 -5.15 -26.64 -23.35
N PHE A 672 -4.62 -25.51 -23.85
CA PHE A 672 -5.35 -24.27 -24.08
C PHE A 672 -4.84 -23.55 -25.34
N VAL A 673 -5.53 -23.68 -26.47
CA VAL A 673 -5.31 -22.80 -27.63
C VAL A 673 -6.24 -21.60 -27.47
N LEU A 674 -5.70 -20.44 -27.08
CA LEU A 674 -6.42 -19.19 -27.21
C LEU A 674 -6.63 -18.90 -28.70
N PRO A 675 -7.86 -18.70 -29.18
CA PRO A 675 -8.12 -18.43 -30.59
C PRO A 675 -7.34 -17.20 -31.09
N GLN A 676 -6.90 -17.21 -32.34
CA GLN A 676 -6.16 -16.09 -32.97
C GLN A 676 -6.88 -14.73 -32.84
N TRP A 677 -8.23 -14.72 -32.78
CA TRP A 677 -9.02 -13.50 -32.57
C TRP A 677 -8.81 -12.87 -31.19
N SER A 678 -8.36 -13.63 -30.18
CA SER A 678 -8.10 -13.14 -28.83
C SER A 678 -6.98 -12.08 -28.81
N LEU A 679 -5.94 -12.25 -29.63
CA LEU A 679 -4.87 -11.26 -29.81
C LEU A 679 -5.38 -9.96 -30.43
N GLY A 680 -6.38 -10.04 -31.32
CA GLY A 680 -7.02 -8.88 -31.96
C GLY A 680 -7.83 -8.02 -30.99
N ILE A 681 -8.37 -8.61 -29.92
CA ILE A 681 -9.14 -7.88 -28.89
C ILE A 681 -8.30 -7.45 -27.68
N THR A 682 -7.13 -8.07 -27.46
CA THR A 682 -6.24 -7.79 -26.32
C THR A 682 -5.88 -6.31 -26.21
N VAL A 683 -5.38 -5.68 -27.27
CA VAL A 683 -4.98 -4.26 -27.23
C VAL A 683 -6.18 -3.32 -27.03
N PRO A 684 -7.31 -3.48 -27.75
CA PRO A 684 -8.52 -2.71 -27.47
C PRO A 684 -9.03 -2.86 -26.03
N VAL A 685 -9.06 -4.08 -25.48
CA VAL A 685 -9.54 -4.35 -24.11
C VAL A 685 -8.60 -3.73 -23.09
N LEU A 686 -7.29 -3.96 -23.19
CA LEU A 686 -6.31 -3.37 -22.28
C LEU A 686 -6.27 -1.85 -22.41
N GLY A 687 -6.42 -1.31 -23.63
CA GLY A 687 -6.54 0.11 -23.89
C GLY A 687 -7.81 0.72 -23.27
N ALA A 688 -8.95 0.03 -23.36
CA ALA A 688 -10.20 0.44 -22.73
C ALA A 688 -10.11 0.36 -21.20
N VAL A 689 -9.45 -0.65 -20.64
CA VAL A 689 -9.18 -0.76 -19.19
C VAL A 689 -8.28 0.38 -18.74
N ALA A 690 -7.18 0.65 -19.44
CA ALA A 690 -6.29 1.77 -19.13
C ALA A 690 -7.03 3.12 -19.23
N ALA A 691 -7.82 3.33 -20.28
CA ALA A 691 -8.66 4.52 -20.45
C ALA A 691 -9.73 4.63 -19.37
N GLY A 692 -10.32 3.52 -18.93
CA GLY A 692 -11.28 3.47 -17.82
C GLY A 692 -10.64 3.79 -16.47
N ILE A 693 -9.43 3.29 -16.21
CA ILE A 693 -8.64 3.61 -15.00
C ILE A 693 -8.31 5.12 -14.99
N VAL A 694 -7.82 5.66 -16.12
CA VAL A 694 -7.52 7.08 -16.25
C VAL A 694 -8.80 7.92 -16.15
N GLY A 695 -9.86 7.55 -16.86
CA GLY A 695 -11.16 8.24 -16.87
C GLY A 695 -11.83 8.26 -15.50
N GLY A 696 -11.83 7.13 -14.78
CA GLY A 696 -12.32 7.03 -13.40
C GLY A 696 -11.48 7.85 -12.42
N ALA A 697 -10.16 7.87 -12.59
CA ALA A 697 -9.27 8.74 -11.81
C ALA A 697 -9.53 10.23 -12.10
N VAL A 698 -9.94 10.60 -13.31
CA VAL A 698 -10.33 11.98 -13.68
C VAL A 698 -11.70 12.35 -13.11
N ALA A 699 -12.70 11.49 -13.27
CA ALA A 699 -14.08 11.72 -12.84
C ALA A 699 -14.28 11.68 -11.31
N GLY A 700 -13.49 10.89 -10.58
CA GLY A 700 -13.52 10.77 -9.11
C GLY A 700 -13.06 12.02 -8.34
N GLY A 701 -12.95 13.17 -8.99
CA GLY A 701 -12.74 14.47 -8.35
C GLY A 701 -14.02 15.19 -7.90
N ALA A 702 -15.21 14.70 -8.31
CA ALA A 702 -16.46 15.46 -8.18
C ALA A 702 -17.55 14.85 -7.26
N GLY A 703 -17.28 13.76 -6.52
CA GLY A 703 -18.32 13.13 -5.68
C GLY A 703 -17.81 12.34 -4.46
N ASN A 704 -18.73 12.09 -3.51
CA ASN A 704 -18.50 11.40 -2.23
C ASN A 704 -18.17 9.90 -2.33
N LEU A 705 -18.26 9.29 -3.53
CA LEU A 705 -17.72 7.96 -3.85
C LEU A 705 -16.25 8.05 -4.28
N ALA A 706 -15.46 8.77 -3.47
CA ALA A 706 -14.10 9.16 -3.78
C ALA A 706 -13.16 7.95 -3.86
N ARG A 707 -12.62 7.71 -5.07
CA ARG A 707 -11.33 7.08 -5.38
C ARG A 707 -11.07 5.67 -4.80
N PRO A 708 -11.43 4.58 -5.52
CA PRO A 708 -11.01 3.23 -5.14
C PRO A 708 -9.48 3.06 -5.05
N PHE A 709 -8.71 3.89 -5.77
CA PHE A 709 -7.24 3.89 -5.72
C PHE A 709 -6.63 4.62 -4.50
N GLY A 710 -7.40 5.38 -3.73
CA GLY A 710 -6.86 6.15 -2.60
C GLY A 710 -6.25 5.27 -1.51
N ILE A 711 -6.94 4.19 -1.13
CA ILE A 711 -6.48 3.25 -0.10
C ILE A 711 -5.21 2.53 -0.54
N LEU A 712 -5.17 2.07 -1.80
CA LEU A 712 -4.00 1.40 -2.36
C LEU A 712 -2.80 2.35 -2.41
N TRP A 713 -3.01 3.60 -2.84
CA TRP A 713 -1.97 4.62 -2.84
C TRP A 713 -1.43 4.87 -1.43
N ASP A 714 -2.32 4.99 -0.46
CA ASP A 714 -1.96 5.24 0.93
C ASP A 714 -1.26 4.06 1.59
N LEU A 715 -1.59 2.82 1.21
CA LEU A 715 -0.82 1.64 1.61
C LEU A 715 0.62 1.70 1.06
N MET A 716 0.78 2.09 -0.21
CA MET A 716 2.09 2.21 -0.86
C MET A 716 2.90 3.43 -0.37
N GLY A 717 2.21 4.51 0.00
CA GLY A 717 2.78 5.78 0.46
C GLY A 717 2.91 5.91 1.98
N PHE A 718 2.39 4.95 2.76
CA PHE A 718 2.63 4.89 4.19
C PHE A 718 4.04 4.35 4.48
N LEU A 719 4.42 3.27 3.81
CA LEU A 719 5.62 2.52 4.17
C LEU A 719 6.90 3.11 3.56
N PRO A 720 8.04 3.06 4.27
CA PRO A 720 9.32 3.49 3.70
C PRO A 720 9.71 2.68 2.45
N ARG A 721 10.24 3.34 1.42
CA ARG A 721 10.76 2.71 0.17
C ARG A 721 12.04 1.91 0.44
N SER A 722 11.91 0.64 0.79
CA SER A 722 13.05 -0.23 1.15
C SER A 722 13.42 -1.26 0.08
N ALA A 723 12.51 -1.53 -0.86
CA ALA A 723 12.75 -2.45 -1.98
C ALA A 723 12.95 -1.70 -3.30
N HIS A 724 11.96 -0.90 -3.72
CA HIS A 724 11.95 -0.26 -5.03
C HIS A 724 12.12 1.27 -4.90
N PRO A 725 13.18 1.87 -5.46
CA PRO A 725 13.48 3.29 -5.24
C PRO A 725 12.55 4.25 -6.00
N PHE A 726 11.97 3.81 -7.13
CA PHE A 726 10.98 4.59 -7.90
C PHE A 726 9.53 4.41 -7.42
N GLY A 727 9.27 3.65 -6.35
CA GLY A 727 7.93 3.56 -5.77
C GLY A 727 7.43 4.92 -5.24
N PRO A 728 6.13 5.03 -4.90
CA PRO A 728 5.58 6.23 -4.28
C PRO A 728 6.40 6.67 -3.04
N PRO A 729 6.65 7.97 -2.85
CA PRO A 729 7.33 8.45 -1.66
C PRO A 729 6.51 8.18 -0.40
N SER A 730 7.18 7.91 0.72
CA SER A 730 6.47 7.76 1.99
C SER A 730 6.12 9.13 2.55
N TYR A 731 4.85 9.44 2.71
CA TYR A 731 4.46 10.65 3.44
C TYR A 731 4.73 10.49 4.95
N ALA A 732 4.81 9.26 5.46
CA ALA A 732 5.01 8.98 6.88
C ALA A 732 6.45 9.23 7.35
N GLU A 733 7.46 9.12 6.48
CA GLU A 733 8.85 9.57 6.71
C GLU A 733 8.92 11.07 7.10
N ARG A 734 7.85 11.83 6.80
CA ARG A 734 7.67 13.23 7.18
C ARG A 734 6.62 13.43 8.27
N ALA A 735 5.42 12.88 8.07
CA ALA A 735 4.27 13.11 8.93
C ALA A 735 4.47 12.58 10.36
N VAL A 736 5.09 11.41 10.52
CA VAL A 736 5.34 10.84 11.86
C VAL A 736 6.33 11.70 12.65
N PRO A 737 7.50 12.09 12.10
CA PRO A 737 8.42 13.01 12.80
C PRO A 737 7.84 14.40 13.08
N GLU A 738 7.07 14.99 12.16
CA GLU A 738 6.44 16.30 12.37
C GLU A 738 5.38 16.27 13.49
N LEU A 739 4.48 15.28 13.47
CA LEU A 739 3.48 15.09 14.51
C LEU A 739 4.14 14.82 15.87
N ARG A 740 5.13 13.92 15.92
CA ARG A 740 5.89 13.66 17.14
C ARG A 740 6.49 14.96 17.70
N ALA A 741 7.14 15.76 16.87
CA ALA A 741 7.75 17.00 17.33
C ALA A 741 6.74 18.04 17.80
N ARG A 742 5.54 18.10 17.19
CA ARG A 742 4.44 18.94 17.70
C ARG A 742 3.97 18.48 19.08
N VAL A 743 3.83 17.17 19.29
CA VAL A 743 3.45 16.55 20.58
C VAL A 743 4.51 16.84 21.64
N ASP A 744 5.78 16.54 21.35
CA ASP A 744 6.89 16.76 22.28
C ASP A 744 7.11 18.25 22.56
N GLY A 745 6.95 19.11 21.54
CA GLY A 745 7.01 20.56 21.67
C GLY A 745 5.90 21.10 22.59
N TRP A 746 4.67 20.61 22.46
CA TRP A 746 3.58 20.97 23.36
C TRP A 746 3.87 20.56 24.81
N LEU A 747 4.25 19.29 25.01
CA LEU A 747 4.47 18.72 26.34
C LEU A 747 5.70 19.28 27.07
N SER A 748 6.68 19.81 26.34
CA SER A 748 7.86 20.52 26.88
C SER A 748 7.65 22.04 27.05
N GLY A 749 6.52 22.57 26.56
CA GLY A 749 6.27 24.01 26.50
C GLY A 749 7.18 24.76 25.51
N ALA A 750 7.77 24.08 24.52
CA ALA A 750 8.71 24.67 23.57
C ALA A 750 8.12 25.75 22.67
N ASP A 751 6.78 25.77 22.54
CA ASP A 751 5.99 26.83 21.90
C ASP A 751 5.88 28.11 22.74
N LEU A 752 6.29 28.08 24.01
CA LEU A 752 6.24 29.24 24.90
C LEU A 752 7.59 29.99 24.94
N PRO A 753 7.57 31.33 25.04
CA PRO A 753 8.77 32.14 25.17
C PRO A 753 9.57 31.80 26.43
N ALA A 754 10.90 31.89 26.34
CA ALA A 754 11.83 31.52 27.41
C ALA A 754 13.06 32.43 27.42
N TYR A 755 12.84 33.75 27.47
CA TYR A 755 13.90 34.76 27.35
C TYR A 755 14.70 34.95 28.65
N ASP A 756 14.11 34.69 29.80
CA ASP A 756 14.72 34.83 31.13
C ASP A 756 14.39 33.63 32.05
N ASP A 757 14.96 33.61 33.26
CA ASP A 757 14.73 32.51 34.21
C ASP A 757 13.29 32.45 34.73
N ALA A 758 12.62 33.61 34.85
CA ALA A 758 11.24 33.67 35.32
C ALA A 758 10.26 33.06 34.31
N THR A 759 10.41 33.38 33.02
CA THR A 759 9.64 32.81 31.91
C THR A 759 9.97 31.33 31.70
N ARG A 760 11.25 30.92 31.86
CA ARG A 760 11.62 29.49 31.90
C ARG A 760 10.92 28.73 33.04
N ALA A 761 10.90 29.29 34.25
CA ALA A 761 10.22 28.67 35.38
C ALA A 761 8.71 28.55 35.15
N ARG A 762 8.06 29.62 34.66
CA ARG A 762 6.64 29.61 34.29
C ARG A 762 6.33 28.58 33.20
N ARG A 763 7.17 28.50 32.16
CA ARG A 763 7.06 27.49 31.09
C ARG A 763 7.08 26.07 31.66
N ARG A 764 8.01 25.76 32.57
CA ARG A 764 8.08 24.44 33.22
C ARG A 764 6.82 24.11 34.02
N THR A 765 6.27 25.09 34.74
CA THR A 765 5.00 24.90 35.46
C THR A 765 3.88 24.53 34.50
N VAL A 766 3.70 25.29 33.41
CA VAL A 766 2.66 25.01 32.41
C VAL A 766 2.88 23.66 31.73
N ALA A 767 4.14 23.32 31.40
CA ALA A 767 4.48 22.07 30.73
C ALA A 767 4.08 20.82 31.54
N ARG A 768 4.11 20.89 32.87
CA ARG A 768 3.69 19.76 33.74
C ARG A 768 2.20 19.45 33.65
N ASP A 769 1.37 20.48 33.49
CA ASP A 769 -0.08 20.34 33.41
C ASP A 769 -0.57 20.02 31.98
N ARG A 770 0.30 20.15 30.98
CA ARG A 770 -0.08 19.96 29.57
C ARG A 770 -0.26 18.50 29.19
N ARG A 771 -1.33 18.26 28.43
CA ARG A 771 -1.76 16.95 27.94
C ARG A 771 -2.08 17.02 26.44
N VAL A 772 -2.06 15.87 25.76
CA VAL A 772 -2.38 15.77 24.33
C VAL A 772 -3.41 14.68 24.10
N VAL A 773 -4.43 14.96 23.29
CA VAL A 773 -5.33 13.96 22.70
C VAL A 773 -5.07 13.91 21.19
N LEU A 774 -4.52 12.79 20.72
CA LEU A 774 -4.41 12.52 19.28
C LEU A 774 -5.76 12.01 18.77
N SER A 775 -6.47 12.85 18.03
CA SER A 775 -7.76 12.53 17.41
C SER A 775 -7.53 12.12 15.96
N ALA A 776 -7.63 10.83 15.66
CA ALA A 776 -7.06 10.28 14.45
C ALA A 776 -8.10 9.47 13.65
N HIS A 777 -8.37 9.93 12.42
CA HIS A 777 -9.32 9.30 11.51
C HIS A 777 -8.61 8.31 10.58
N SER A 778 -9.14 7.09 10.44
CA SER A 778 -8.72 6.15 9.38
C SER A 778 -7.20 5.94 9.37
N LEU A 779 -6.52 6.18 8.24
CA LEU A 779 -5.06 6.11 8.14
C LEU A 779 -4.31 7.06 9.09
N GLY A 780 -4.92 8.18 9.48
CA GLY A 780 -4.41 9.07 10.51
C GLY A 780 -4.20 8.34 11.84
N ALA A 781 -5.02 7.33 12.16
CA ALA A 781 -4.84 6.50 13.35
C ALA A 781 -3.61 5.59 13.25
N VAL A 782 -3.25 5.16 12.04
CA VAL A 782 -2.00 4.42 11.80
C VAL A 782 -0.79 5.32 12.01
N ILE A 783 -0.85 6.57 11.54
CA ILE A 783 0.18 7.58 11.78
C ILE A 783 0.29 7.89 13.29
N ALA A 784 -0.83 8.09 13.98
CA ALA A 784 -0.86 8.36 15.42
C ALA A 784 -0.28 7.19 16.25
N ALA A 785 -0.61 5.95 15.89
CA ALA A 785 0.00 4.76 16.49
C ALA A 785 1.53 4.76 16.29
N ALA A 786 2.01 5.04 15.06
CA ALA A 786 3.44 5.13 14.77
C ALA A 786 4.12 6.25 15.58
N VAL A 787 3.49 7.41 15.75
CA VAL A 787 3.97 8.53 16.58
C VAL A 787 4.14 8.11 18.04
N LEU A 788 3.18 7.38 18.61
CA LEU A 788 3.25 6.92 20.00
C LEU A 788 4.35 5.88 20.20
N LEU A 789 4.48 4.92 19.28
CA LEU A 789 5.50 3.87 19.33
C LEU A 789 6.92 4.44 19.20
N ILE A 790 7.16 5.34 18.23
CA ILE A 790 8.49 5.96 18.06
C ILE A 790 8.83 6.92 19.20
N ARG A 791 7.84 7.59 19.78
CA ARG A 791 8.03 8.48 20.95
C ARG A 791 8.42 7.68 22.19
N HIS A 792 7.74 6.56 22.46
CA HIS A 792 8.06 5.69 23.59
C HIS A 792 9.42 5.00 23.39
N GLY A 793 9.69 4.53 22.18
CA GLY A 793 10.94 3.84 21.83
C GLY A 793 12.18 4.73 21.76
N ASN A 794 12.03 6.03 21.47
CA ASN A 794 13.12 6.99 21.39
C ASN A 794 12.72 8.31 22.07
N PRO A 795 12.72 8.42 23.41
CA PRO A 795 12.22 9.59 24.11
C PRO A 795 13.18 10.80 24.06
N VAL A 796 12.66 12.02 23.87
CA VAL A 796 13.44 13.28 23.89
C VAL A 796 14.09 13.52 25.26
N ASP A 797 15.31 14.04 25.35
CA ASP A 797 16.09 14.26 26.60
C ASP A 797 15.50 15.25 27.61
N ASP A 798 14.37 15.88 27.30
CA ASP A 798 13.66 16.76 28.22
C ASP A 798 12.86 15.95 29.27
N ARG A 799 13.24 16.09 30.54
CA ARG A 799 12.58 15.40 31.67
C ARG A 799 11.11 15.76 31.82
N ASP A 800 10.73 17.02 31.58
CA ASP A 800 9.35 17.45 31.73
C ASP A 800 8.50 16.90 30.57
N ALA A 801 9.05 16.70 29.38
CA ALA A 801 8.38 16.03 28.25
C ALA A 801 8.21 14.51 28.45
N ARG A 802 9.08 13.89 29.26
CA ARG A 802 9.10 12.44 29.53
C ARG A 802 8.06 11.95 30.55
N LEU A 803 7.35 12.85 31.24
CA LEU A 803 6.34 12.43 32.23
C LEU A 803 5.29 11.50 31.59
N PRO A 804 5.08 10.29 32.15
CA PRO A 804 4.22 9.25 31.59
C PRO A 804 2.75 9.67 31.60
N GLY A 805 1.94 9.00 30.76
CA GLY A 805 0.48 9.09 30.83
C GLY A 805 -0.16 10.41 30.42
N ARG A 806 0.55 11.31 29.71
CA ARG A 806 -0.01 12.61 29.27
C ARG A 806 -0.52 12.66 27.83
N VAL A 807 -0.52 11.51 27.14
CA VAL A 807 -1.01 11.40 25.76
C VAL A 807 -2.13 10.38 25.70
N GLY A 808 -3.30 10.82 25.23
CA GLY A 808 -4.46 9.98 24.97
C GLY A 808 -4.71 9.85 23.47
N LEU A 809 -5.45 8.81 23.09
CA LEU A 809 -5.72 8.46 21.70
C LEU A 809 -7.23 8.30 21.48
N LEU A 810 -7.77 9.08 20.54
CA LEU A 810 -9.13 8.94 20.03
C LEU A 810 -9.05 8.51 18.57
N THR A 811 -9.29 7.23 18.28
CA THR A 811 -9.32 6.72 16.90
C THR A 811 -10.75 6.61 16.40
N TYR A 812 -10.95 6.72 15.09
CA TYR A 812 -12.27 6.49 14.50
C TYR A 812 -12.17 6.08 13.04
N GLY A 813 -13.06 5.18 12.63
CA GLY A 813 -13.05 4.60 11.28
C GLY A 813 -11.71 3.93 10.95
N VAL A 814 -11.12 3.18 11.88
CA VAL A 814 -9.72 2.70 11.79
C VAL A 814 -9.59 1.33 11.13
N GLN A 815 -8.47 1.09 10.43
CA GLN A 815 -8.13 -0.18 9.74
C GLN A 815 -7.06 -1.02 10.47
N LEU A 816 -6.59 -0.56 11.65
CA LEU A 816 -5.44 -1.11 12.36
C LEU A 816 -5.53 -2.62 12.53
N ARG A 817 -6.64 -3.11 13.08
CA ARG A 817 -6.80 -4.52 13.44
C ARG A 817 -7.04 -5.43 12.21
N PRO A 818 -8.06 -5.24 11.36
CA PRO A 818 -8.33 -6.22 10.29
C PRO A 818 -7.47 -6.07 9.03
N TYR A 819 -6.76 -4.96 8.80
CA TYR A 819 -5.89 -4.84 7.63
C TYR A 819 -4.43 -4.71 8.03
N PHE A 820 -4.04 -3.64 8.72
CA PHE A 820 -2.62 -3.41 8.99
C PHE A 820 -1.99 -4.48 9.88
N SER A 821 -2.70 -4.98 10.90
CA SER A 821 -2.18 -6.03 11.80
C SER A 821 -2.02 -7.38 11.10
N ARG A 822 -2.93 -7.69 10.16
CA ARG A 822 -2.91 -8.94 9.36
C ARG A 822 -1.85 -8.86 8.25
N PHE A 823 -1.71 -7.71 7.58
CA PHE A 823 -0.80 -7.53 6.44
C PHE A 823 0.63 -7.22 6.86
N PHE A 824 0.84 -6.59 8.02
CA PHE A 824 2.16 -6.23 8.56
C PHE A 824 2.31 -6.64 10.03
N PRO A 825 2.33 -7.95 10.34
CA PRO A 825 2.33 -8.43 11.73
C PRO A 825 3.48 -7.89 12.59
N GLU A 826 4.66 -7.68 12.00
CA GLU A 826 5.85 -7.17 12.71
C GLU A 826 5.81 -5.65 12.95
N LEU A 827 5.00 -4.90 12.20
CA LEU A 827 4.88 -3.44 12.34
C LEU A 827 3.70 -3.03 13.21
N LEU A 828 2.55 -3.67 13.00
CA LEU A 828 1.26 -3.28 13.60
C LEU A 828 0.44 -4.49 14.02
N GLY A 829 1.07 -5.66 14.19
CA GLY A 829 0.41 -6.88 14.62
C GLY A 829 -0.12 -6.82 16.06
N PRO A 830 -0.83 -7.86 16.50
CA PRO A 830 -1.43 -7.95 17.84
C PRO A 830 -0.45 -7.74 19.00
N ARG A 831 0.80 -8.19 18.88
CA ARG A 831 1.86 -7.91 19.88
C ARG A 831 2.24 -6.44 19.94
N VAL A 832 2.30 -5.76 18.79
CA VAL A 832 2.66 -4.33 18.70
C VAL A 832 1.54 -3.46 19.24
N LEU A 833 0.29 -3.76 18.85
CA LEU A 833 -0.87 -2.99 19.25
C LEU A 833 -1.35 -3.33 20.67
N GLY A 834 -1.08 -4.55 21.16
CA GLY A 834 -1.61 -5.04 22.43
C GLY A 834 -3.11 -5.34 22.35
N VAL A 835 -3.59 -5.82 21.20
CA VAL A 835 -5.00 -6.14 20.95
C VAL A 835 -5.16 -7.59 20.51
N PRO A 836 -6.35 -8.21 20.64
CA PRO A 836 -6.61 -9.57 20.19
C PRO A 836 -6.41 -9.74 18.68
N TRP A 837 -5.98 -10.94 18.27
CA TRP A 837 -5.88 -11.33 16.86
C TRP A 837 -7.22 -11.16 16.12
N CYS A 838 -7.14 -10.96 14.80
CA CYS A 838 -8.31 -10.81 13.93
C CYS A 838 -8.28 -11.89 12.84
N GLY A 839 -9.38 -12.62 12.70
CA GLY A 839 -9.53 -13.67 11.69
C GLY A 839 -9.90 -13.11 10.31
N ARG A 840 -9.98 -13.99 9.31
CA ARG A 840 -10.43 -13.63 7.96
C ARG A 840 -11.95 -13.33 7.93
N PRO A 841 -12.42 -12.42 7.06
CA PRO A 841 -13.85 -12.15 6.92
C PRO A 841 -14.59 -13.37 6.35
N ALA A 842 -15.81 -13.62 6.86
CA ALA A 842 -16.66 -14.70 6.40
C ALA A 842 -17.26 -14.41 5.00
N TRP A 843 -17.28 -15.47 4.17
CA TRP A 843 -17.80 -15.41 2.80
C TRP A 843 -19.33 -15.25 2.71
N ARG A 844 -20.10 -15.68 3.71
CA ARG A 844 -21.57 -15.59 3.76
C ARG A 844 -22.05 -14.91 5.04
N GLY A 845 -23.13 -14.14 4.98
CA GLY A 845 -23.74 -13.44 6.12
C GLY A 845 -22.96 -12.19 6.55
N ASP A 846 -22.98 -11.83 7.84
CA ASP A 846 -22.07 -10.80 8.38
C ASP A 846 -20.62 -11.31 8.33
N PRO A 847 -19.70 -10.62 7.62
CA PRO A 847 -18.29 -11.02 7.50
C PRO A 847 -17.58 -11.18 8.86
N TRP A 848 -18.08 -10.55 9.92
CA TRP A 848 -17.44 -10.56 11.23
C TRP A 848 -18.24 -11.31 12.30
N ARG A 849 -19.26 -12.09 11.90
CA ARG A 849 -20.16 -12.83 12.82
C ARG A 849 -19.48 -13.80 13.78
N TRP A 850 -18.30 -14.29 13.42
CA TRP A 850 -17.57 -15.31 14.18
C TRP A 850 -16.59 -14.70 15.19
N GLU A 851 -16.41 -13.38 15.18
CA GLU A 851 -15.60 -12.72 16.20
C GLU A 851 -16.34 -12.77 17.54
N GLN A 852 -16.02 -13.77 18.35
CA GLN A 852 -16.45 -13.84 19.75
C GLN A 852 -15.85 -12.67 20.55
N PRO A 853 -16.48 -12.25 21.66
CA PRO A 853 -15.90 -11.29 22.58
C PRO A 853 -14.49 -11.77 22.98
N PRO A 854 -13.49 -10.88 23.08
CA PRO A 854 -12.16 -11.30 23.44
C PRO A 854 -12.20 -12.04 24.78
N ALA A 855 -11.84 -13.33 24.77
CA ALA A 855 -11.60 -14.06 26.01
C ALA A 855 -10.54 -13.26 26.79
N ARG A 856 -10.75 -13.03 28.09
CA ARG A 856 -9.77 -12.36 28.97
C ARG A 856 -8.35 -12.93 28.81
N ALA A 857 -8.23 -14.20 28.41
CA ALA A 857 -6.97 -14.89 28.11
C ALA A 857 -6.24 -14.40 26.84
N ALA A 858 -6.93 -13.79 25.86
CA ALA A 858 -6.32 -13.30 24.62
C ALA A 858 -5.52 -11.99 24.79
N LEU A 859 -5.70 -11.30 25.93
CA LEU A 859 -4.88 -10.18 26.37
C LEU A 859 -3.76 -10.61 27.34
N ALA A 860 -3.76 -11.88 27.77
CA ALA A 860 -2.75 -12.41 28.67
C ALA A 860 -1.54 -12.92 27.87
N ASN A 861 -0.40 -12.31 28.16
CA ASN A 861 0.90 -12.62 27.58
C ASN A 861 1.30 -14.08 27.87
N PRO A 862 1.43 -14.98 26.88
CA PRO A 862 1.96 -16.31 27.14
C PRO A 862 3.49 -16.22 27.27
N ALA A 863 3.98 -16.47 28.49
CA ALA A 863 5.39 -16.72 28.85
C ALA A 863 6.34 -15.51 29.03
N GLY A 864 6.28 -14.86 30.21
CA GLY A 864 7.23 -15.07 31.32
C GLY A 864 8.77 -15.03 31.18
N THR A 865 9.44 -14.85 30.03
CA THR A 865 10.92 -15.05 30.00
C THR A 865 11.78 -14.06 29.18
N SER A 866 11.31 -12.84 28.90
CA SER A 866 12.16 -11.67 28.56
C SER A 866 11.32 -10.39 28.68
N PRO A 867 11.92 -9.20 28.95
CA PRO A 867 11.18 -7.95 28.88
C PRO A 867 10.83 -7.66 27.41
N GLU A 868 9.68 -8.16 26.95
CA GLU A 868 9.15 -7.82 25.64
C GLU A 868 8.84 -6.31 25.57
N PRO A 869 9.05 -5.67 24.41
CA PRO A 869 8.80 -4.24 24.24
C PRO A 869 7.33 -3.87 24.46
N THR A 870 7.11 -2.73 25.12
CA THR A 870 5.79 -2.20 25.47
C THR A 870 4.90 -2.00 24.24
N SER A 871 3.71 -2.62 24.25
CA SER A 871 2.72 -2.48 23.18
C SER A 871 2.00 -1.12 23.24
N LEU A 872 1.33 -0.71 22.16
CA LEU A 872 0.54 0.53 22.11
C LEU A 872 -0.50 0.58 23.24
N HIS A 873 -1.20 -0.52 23.48
CA HIS A 873 -2.17 -0.62 24.58
C HIS A 873 -1.51 -0.38 25.94
N GLU A 874 -0.32 -0.93 26.20
CA GLU A 874 0.40 -0.69 27.45
C GLU A 874 0.94 0.74 27.57
N ILE A 875 1.43 1.34 26.48
CA ILE A 875 1.85 2.76 26.44
C ILE A 875 0.68 3.66 26.88
N LEU A 876 -0.53 3.36 26.40
CA LEU A 876 -1.73 4.15 26.73
C LEU A 876 -2.29 3.83 28.12
N ARG A 877 -1.78 2.82 28.84
CA ARG A 877 -2.09 2.55 30.25
C ARG A 877 -1.14 3.23 31.21
N GLU A 878 -0.02 3.80 30.76
CA GLU A 878 0.85 4.59 31.64
C GLU A 878 0.06 5.76 32.24
N GLY A 879 0.23 6.02 33.53
CA GLY A 879 -0.36 7.14 34.29
C GLY A 879 0.71 7.81 35.16
N SER A 880 0.37 8.91 35.83
CA SER A 880 1.33 9.63 36.68
C SER A 880 1.74 8.81 37.92
N ASP A 881 0.82 8.02 38.45
CA ASP A 881 0.97 7.27 39.71
C ASP A 881 1.15 5.75 39.50
N GLY A 882 1.40 5.32 38.25
CA GLY A 882 1.54 3.90 37.89
C GLY A 882 0.79 3.55 36.60
N ARG A 883 0.23 2.34 36.51
CA ARG A 883 -0.57 1.91 35.36
C ARG A 883 -2.06 2.09 35.63
N ARG A 884 -2.74 2.81 34.74
CA ARG A 884 -4.20 2.99 34.69
C ARG A 884 -4.90 1.65 34.55
N LYS A 885 -6.08 1.52 35.17
CA LYS A 885 -6.96 0.34 35.00
C LYS A 885 -7.44 0.21 33.54
N VAL A 886 -7.66 1.33 32.87
CA VAL A 886 -8.19 1.44 31.51
C VAL A 886 -7.23 2.28 30.67
N PRO A 887 -6.87 1.90 29.42
CA PRO A 887 -6.01 2.73 28.59
C PRO A 887 -6.68 4.07 28.27
N ALA A 888 -5.93 5.16 28.12
CA ALA A 888 -6.40 6.44 27.59
C ALA A 888 -6.64 6.35 26.06
N TRP A 889 -7.38 5.33 25.62
CA TRP A 889 -7.71 5.01 24.24
C TRP A 889 -9.21 4.76 24.07
N VAL A 890 -9.85 5.55 23.22
CA VAL A 890 -11.22 5.29 22.75
C VAL A 890 -11.22 5.17 21.23
N ASN A 891 -11.94 4.17 20.70
CA ASN A 891 -12.13 3.98 19.27
C ASN A 891 -13.62 4.06 18.91
N LEU A 892 -13.96 4.86 17.90
CA LEU A 892 -15.31 4.92 17.35
C LEU A 892 -15.42 4.16 16.03
N TRP A 893 -16.49 3.38 15.90
CA TRP A 893 -16.80 2.66 14.66
C TRP A 893 -18.30 2.54 14.46
N ARG A 894 -18.75 2.28 13.24
CA ARG A 894 -20.15 2.05 12.90
C ARG A 894 -20.29 1.07 11.76
N ARG A 895 -21.45 0.42 11.63
CA ARG A 895 -21.67 -0.66 10.65
C ARG A 895 -21.87 -0.13 9.22
N THR A 896 -22.23 1.15 9.07
CA THR A 896 -22.31 1.85 7.78
C THR A 896 -20.96 2.32 7.23
N ASP A 897 -19.88 2.16 7.99
CA ASP A 897 -18.52 2.49 7.55
C ASP A 897 -17.91 1.30 6.80
N PHE A 898 -17.53 1.51 5.55
CA PHE A 898 -16.96 0.49 4.66
C PHE A 898 -15.44 0.29 4.82
N LEU A 899 -14.79 1.12 5.65
CA LEU A 899 -13.37 1.04 5.98
C LEU A 899 -13.10 1.03 7.48
N GLY A 900 -14.10 1.34 8.30
CA GLY A 900 -13.97 1.51 9.74
C GLY A 900 -14.30 0.25 10.51
N PHE A 901 -13.41 -0.12 11.42
CA PHE A 901 -13.54 -1.32 12.23
C PHE A 901 -13.33 -1.03 13.71
N PRO A 902 -13.79 -1.91 14.62
CA PRO A 902 -13.33 -1.90 15.99
C PRO A 902 -11.82 -2.15 16.04
N ALA A 903 -11.14 -1.43 16.93
CA ALA A 903 -9.70 -1.53 17.15
C ALA A 903 -9.32 -2.75 18.01
N VAL A 904 -10.21 -3.19 18.91
CA VAL A 904 -9.99 -4.34 19.79
C VAL A 904 -10.89 -5.51 19.40
N GLY A 905 -12.19 -5.26 19.18
CA GLY A 905 -13.13 -6.33 18.82
C GLY A 905 -14.58 -5.89 18.75
N TYR A 906 -15.41 -6.71 18.10
CA TYR A 906 -16.86 -6.44 17.98
C TYR A 906 -17.63 -6.62 19.29
N GLY A 907 -17.05 -7.32 20.29
CA GLY A 907 -17.63 -7.52 21.61
C GLY A 907 -17.40 -6.36 22.59
N TRP A 908 -17.98 -6.48 23.78
CA TRP A 908 -17.83 -5.50 24.86
C TRP A 908 -16.35 -5.37 25.29
N ASN A 909 -15.81 -4.16 25.21
CA ASN A 909 -14.42 -3.88 25.61
C ASN A 909 -14.24 -2.40 26.04
N PRO A 910 -13.15 -2.05 26.73
CA PRO A 910 -12.96 -0.68 27.23
C PRO A 910 -12.63 0.35 26.15
N VAL A 911 -12.17 -0.06 24.96
CA VAL A 911 -11.67 0.84 23.90
C VAL A 911 -12.76 1.19 22.89
N ASP A 912 -13.48 0.20 22.35
CA ASP A 912 -14.41 0.42 21.24
C ASP A 912 -15.79 0.94 21.68
N ARG A 913 -16.33 1.91 20.92
CA ARG A 913 -17.70 2.43 21.05
C ARG A 913 -18.36 2.51 19.68
N GLY A 914 -19.66 2.21 19.63
CA GLY A 914 -20.48 2.45 18.45
C GLY A 914 -20.73 3.96 18.24
N ALA A 915 -20.67 4.42 17.01
CA ALA A 915 -20.98 5.79 16.62
C ALA A 915 -22.33 5.88 15.87
N GLU A 916 -22.96 7.04 15.95
CA GLU A 916 -24.19 7.34 15.21
C GLU A 916 -24.00 7.11 13.70
N GLU A 917 -25.02 6.54 13.07
CA GLU A 917 -25.09 6.27 11.62
C GLU A 917 -25.85 7.35 10.84
N VAL A 918 -26.15 8.47 11.50
CA VAL A 918 -26.80 9.65 10.92
C VAL A 918 -25.84 10.83 11.00
N ASP A 919 -25.71 11.57 9.91
CA ASP A 919 -24.90 12.80 9.89
C ASP A 919 -25.71 13.95 10.50
N ARG A 920 -25.30 14.40 11.69
CA ARG A 920 -25.96 15.51 12.40
C ARG A 920 -25.78 16.86 11.71
N GLY A 921 -24.74 17.00 10.89
CA GLY A 921 -24.43 18.25 10.18
C GLY A 921 -25.18 18.40 8.86
N SER A 922 -25.94 17.39 8.44
CA SER A 922 -26.65 17.42 7.17
C SER A 922 -28.05 18.03 7.32
N TYR A 923 -28.41 18.95 6.44
CA TYR A 923 -29.75 19.54 6.39
C TYR A 923 -30.83 18.51 6.02
N LEU A 924 -30.50 17.56 5.15
CA LEU A 924 -31.37 16.42 4.80
C LEU A 924 -30.84 15.15 5.46
N PHE A 925 -31.71 14.18 5.72
CA PHE A 925 -31.28 12.88 6.24
C PHE A 925 -30.19 12.25 5.35
N ALA A 926 -29.00 12.13 5.93
CA ALA A 926 -27.84 11.50 5.31
C ALA A 926 -27.29 10.41 6.23
N VAL A 927 -27.01 9.25 5.65
CA VAL A 927 -26.37 8.15 6.38
C VAL A 927 -24.90 8.48 6.56
N ALA A 928 -24.44 8.55 7.80
CA ALA A 928 -23.04 8.76 8.12
C ALA A 928 -22.21 7.54 7.70
N SER A 929 -21.15 7.77 6.93
CA SER A 929 -20.32 6.71 6.32
C SER A 929 -18.90 6.67 6.89
N HIS A 930 -17.84 6.97 6.14
CA HIS A 930 -16.47 6.88 6.65
C HIS A 930 -15.98 8.20 7.29
N SER A 931 -16.27 9.35 6.69
CA SER A 931 -15.69 10.65 7.10
C SER A 931 -16.45 11.41 8.19
N ALA A 932 -17.70 11.04 8.47
CA ALA A 932 -18.61 11.85 9.29
C ALA A 932 -18.50 11.61 10.81
N TYR A 933 -17.43 11.00 11.33
CA TYR A 933 -17.32 10.75 12.79
C TYR A 933 -17.25 12.04 13.62
N PRO A 934 -16.45 13.08 13.27
CA PRO A 934 -16.40 14.31 14.07
C PRO A 934 -17.74 15.04 14.18
N ARG A 935 -18.69 14.72 13.29
CA ARG A 935 -20.06 15.27 13.27
C ARG A 935 -21.07 14.45 14.06
N THR A 936 -20.61 13.63 15.00
CA THR A 936 -21.47 12.80 15.87
C THR A 936 -21.32 13.22 17.33
N LEU A 937 -22.35 13.02 18.14
CA LEU A 937 -22.24 13.23 19.59
C LEU A 937 -21.30 12.19 20.21
N ALA A 938 -21.23 11.00 19.63
CA ALA A 938 -20.29 9.96 20.02
C ALA A 938 -18.83 10.46 20.01
N TYR A 939 -18.46 11.30 19.03
CA TYR A 939 -17.13 11.93 19.00
C TYR A 939 -16.86 12.84 20.19
N GLN A 940 -17.80 13.73 20.52
CA GLN A 940 -17.63 14.67 21.62
C GLN A 940 -17.54 13.95 22.97
N ARG A 941 -18.39 12.93 23.16
CA ARG A 941 -18.35 12.08 24.36
C ARG A 941 -17.05 11.30 24.46
N ALA A 942 -16.58 10.73 23.35
CA ALA A 942 -15.32 9.99 23.33
C ALA A 942 -14.11 10.88 23.59
N LEU A 943 -14.10 12.12 23.07
CA LEU A 943 -13.06 13.10 23.38
C LEU A 943 -13.03 13.40 24.88
N GLN A 944 -14.18 13.66 25.49
CA GLN A 944 -14.28 13.88 26.93
C GLN A 944 -13.84 12.64 27.72
N GLU A 945 -14.26 11.44 27.31
CA GLU A 945 -13.86 10.19 27.95
C GLU A 945 -12.33 9.98 27.92
N VAL A 946 -11.66 10.32 26.81
CA VAL A 946 -10.19 10.28 26.76
C VAL A 946 -9.55 11.30 27.70
N VAL A 947 -10.10 12.51 27.78
CA VAL A 947 -9.63 13.55 28.72
C VAL A 947 -9.80 13.10 30.17
N ASP A 948 -10.97 12.56 30.53
CA ASP A 948 -11.24 12.08 31.89
C ASP A 948 -10.28 10.95 32.30
N ARG A 949 -9.97 10.03 31.36
CA ARG A 949 -8.98 8.97 31.56
C ARG A 949 -7.55 9.50 31.72
N LEU A 950 -7.20 10.62 31.09
CA LEU A 950 -5.89 11.26 31.28
C LEU A 950 -5.75 11.92 32.65
N ASP A 951 -6.87 12.36 33.23
CA ASP A 951 -6.93 12.99 34.54
C ASP A 951 -7.01 11.97 35.68
N ASP A 952 -6.95 10.67 35.38
CA ASP A 952 -7.12 9.55 36.32
C ASP A 952 -8.40 9.67 37.17
N ARG A 953 -9.38 10.44 36.67
CA ARG A 953 -10.72 10.47 37.24
C ARG A 953 -11.33 9.12 36.93
N GLU A 954 -11.77 8.40 37.97
CA GLU A 954 -12.61 7.22 37.73
C GLU A 954 -13.79 7.69 36.89
N TRP A 955 -13.83 7.24 35.65
CA TRP A 955 -15.00 7.36 34.81
C TRP A 955 -16.09 6.63 35.58
N LEU A 956 -16.98 7.40 36.20
CA LEU A 956 -18.02 6.86 37.04
C LEU A 956 -18.82 5.87 36.19
N ASP A 957 -19.05 4.68 36.74
CA ASP A 957 -20.01 3.67 36.28
C ASP A 957 -21.47 4.20 36.22
N SER A 958 -21.68 5.52 36.13
CA SER A 958 -22.97 6.20 35.91
C SER A 958 -23.55 5.97 34.51
N TYR A 959 -22.82 5.35 33.59
CA TYR A 959 -23.24 5.15 32.21
C TYR A 959 -24.40 4.18 31.91
N PRO A 960 -24.86 3.28 32.81
CA PRO A 960 -26.06 2.49 32.54
C PRO A 960 -27.33 3.35 32.37
N THR A 961 -27.36 4.59 32.85
CA THR A 961 -28.62 5.35 32.97
C THR A 961 -28.96 6.24 31.76
N LEU A 962 -28.01 6.55 30.87
CA LEU A 962 -28.24 7.38 29.68
C LEU A 962 -28.10 6.63 28.34
N CYS A 963 -27.60 5.39 28.37
CA CYS A 963 -27.55 4.50 27.23
C CYS A 963 -28.35 3.24 27.55
N GLU A 964 -29.61 3.17 27.11
CA GLU A 964 -30.41 1.93 27.15
C GLU A 964 -29.70 0.75 26.45
N THR A 965 -28.65 1.03 25.66
CA THR A 965 -27.88 0.06 24.89
C THR A 965 -27.00 -0.88 25.70
N ALA A 966 -26.72 -0.55 26.96
CA ALA A 966 -26.01 -1.44 27.87
C ALA A 966 -26.85 -2.67 28.25
N ALA A 967 -28.19 -2.57 28.21
CA ALA A 967 -29.10 -3.69 28.43
C ALA A 967 -29.23 -4.62 27.21
N TRP A 968 -28.83 -4.16 26.01
CA TRP A 968 -28.99 -4.86 24.72
C TRP A 968 -28.10 -6.11 24.54
N TRP A 969 -27.10 -6.28 25.40
CA TRP A 969 -26.06 -7.31 25.22
C TRP A 969 -25.76 -8.12 26.49
N ARG A 970 -26.71 -8.21 27.44
CA ARG A 970 -26.63 -9.32 28.40
C ARG A 970 -26.78 -10.60 27.58
N PRO A 971 -25.78 -11.50 27.56
CA PRO A 971 -25.99 -12.79 26.93
C PRO A 971 -27.24 -13.40 27.57
N ALA A 972 -28.17 -13.89 26.75
CA ALA A 972 -29.18 -14.80 27.28
C ALA A 972 -28.43 -15.86 28.09
N PRO A 973 -28.86 -16.20 29.33
CA PRO A 973 -28.28 -17.34 30.03
C PRO A 973 -28.34 -18.50 29.04
N ALA A 974 -27.20 -19.16 28.82
CA ALA A 974 -27.06 -20.20 27.82
C ALA A 974 -28.27 -21.14 27.94
N ALA A 975 -29.13 -21.14 26.93
CA ALA A 975 -30.09 -22.21 26.79
C ALA A 975 -29.24 -23.45 26.53
N ASP A 976 -29.22 -24.38 27.49
CA ASP A 976 -28.55 -25.66 27.39
C ASP A 976 -28.88 -26.30 26.05
N ALA A 977 -27.90 -26.31 25.15
CA ALA A 977 -27.98 -27.02 23.90
C ALA A 977 -27.79 -28.52 24.21
N GLY A 978 -28.91 -29.21 24.39
CA GLY A 978 -29.10 -30.62 24.06
C GLY A 978 -28.09 -31.62 24.61
N THR A 979 -28.33 -32.10 25.83
CA THR A 979 -28.10 -33.53 26.13
C THR A 979 -29.38 -34.30 25.74
N PRO A 980 -29.30 -35.47 25.07
CA PRO A 980 -30.49 -36.23 24.74
C PRO A 980 -31.12 -36.82 25.99
N LEU A 981 -32.46 -36.79 26.04
CA LEU A 981 -33.33 -37.35 27.06
C LEU A 981 -32.83 -38.69 27.60
N ALA A 982 -32.50 -38.72 28.89
CA ALA A 982 -32.56 -39.92 29.72
C ALA A 982 -32.93 -39.51 31.16
N GLU A 983 -34.19 -39.82 31.50
CA GLU A 983 -34.78 -40.06 32.82
C GLU A 983 -34.54 -39.06 33.98
N ALA A 984 -35.68 -38.54 34.42
CA ALA A 984 -35.84 -37.68 35.58
C ALA A 984 -35.37 -38.33 36.90
N GLN A 985 -34.64 -37.56 37.71
CA GLN A 985 -34.78 -37.59 39.16
C GLN A 985 -34.93 -36.16 39.71
N PRO A 986 -35.91 -35.90 40.60
CA PRO A 986 -36.23 -34.55 41.03
C PRO A 986 -35.26 -34.03 42.09
N TRP A 987 -35.00 -32.72 41.98
CA TRP A 987 -34.29 -31.87 42.91
C TRP A 987 -34.69 -32.08 44.39
N ARG A 988 -33.71 -32.26 45.27
CA ARG A 988 -33.84 -31.95 46.71
C ARG A 988 -33.48 -30.47 46.91
N PRO A 989 -34.31 -29.67 47.59
CA PRO A 989 -33.96 -28.29 47.92
C PRO A 989 -33.06 -28.30 49.17
N VAL A 990 -31.93 -27.59 49.12
CA VAL A 990 -31.20 -27.25 50.35
C VAL A 990 -31.30 -25.75 50.58
N VAL A 991 -31.94 -25.47 51.71
CA VAL A 991 -32.22 -24.18 52.34
C VAL A 991 -30.91 -23.53 52.83
N ALA A 992 -30.91 -22.20 52.88
CA ALA A 992 -29.84 -21.35 53.39
C ALA A 992 -29.47 -21.64 54.87
N GLY A 993 -28.20 -21.44 55.23
CA GLY A 993 -27.77 -21.32 56.64
C GLY A 993 -26.27 -21.43 56.90
N SER A 994 -25.55 -20.30 56.82
CA SER A 994 -24.44 -19.79 57.69
C SER A 994 -23.34 -20.76 58.27
N PRO A 995 -22.35 -20.31 59.08
CA PRO A 995 -20.92 -20.41 58.76
C PRO A 995 -20.08 -21.30 59.73
N GLY A 996 -18.86 -21.71 59.34
CA GLY A 996 -17.89 -22.22 60.31
C GLY A 996 -16.70 -23.02 59.75
N GLY A 997 -15.50 -22.66 60.23
CA GLY A 997 -14.20 -23.38 60.30
C GLY A 997 -13.99 -24.64 59.45
N TYR A 998 -12.91 -24.75 58.67
CA TYR A 998 -11.50 -24.73 59.07
C TYR A 998 -10.61 -24.49 57.85
#